data_AF-A0A956WYP5-F1
#
_entry.id   AF-A0A956WYP5-F1
#
_cell.length_a   1.000
_cell.length_b   1.000
_cell.length_c   1.000
_cell.angle_alpha   90.00
_cell.angle_beta   90.00
_cell.angle_gamma   90.00
#
_symmetry.space_group_name_H-M   'P 1'
#
loop_
_entity.id
_entity.type
_entity.pdbx_description
1 polymer ?
#
loop_
_entity_poly.entity_id
_entity_poly.type
_entity_poly.pdbx_seq_one_letter_code
_entity_poly.pdbx_strand_id
1 'polypeptide(L)'
;QDVLDTIQWVSERYNVDPSRIYLAGQSLGGQIALVTAAKNQGLFAAVIDDRGPTELAQWYEESPVWRQLLIEEEVGGPPEEGTYFEYQRRSPITFARNLGSTQLRIYQAQQDTVVLPHHSDDMLAAIQSEHPAAPVTLTTFPGDHVTPVPGGNASKLQWLAGYTLGQPPAQIEAISDTSATVWWVRLTQRGAQERWSELRGELGLNNTITLHTLDIYGVDVQIDLAALGLPNTRYVVEDVAVDQATYSAQALNPVDGKLTLSLSSGAHRLTIYPGQSPVPMATLTLQEGISGYSGAADGYLDSWNPTVANGGAQKFRVRSPNTFNGLIRFDLSSVPQQALATGVRFAALSMYVTGRSNNNVATVDAYPLNRSWNEYQATWLQAASGQSWSQPGANGVPSDRSGTPVDSRALDNINYRWGLDLTDSVTSWLTSPSSNQGLLLRSDDPSVQYDMASSEYPTVDQRPKMLIVYPLYTPTPTPTNTPTLTPTPTRTPTPTRTPTPTATPTRTPTPTNTPTATPTNTPVIGGIQGVVWRDSNHNQARDAGESGIPGVAVTLRLENTVVSQTTTGSDGSYGFGNLAVNQNYTVVETDPSYYVSTTTNQVVVLVPAGATLQVDFGDAYSPPVYLPMISRKTG
;
A
#
# COMPACT_ATOMS: atom_id res chain seq x y z
N GLN A 1 -7.82 4.55 26.54
CA GLN A 1 -6.45 4.40 27.02
C GLN A 1 -6.40 3.91 28.46
N ASP A 2 -7.11 4.56 29.40
CA ASP A 2 -7.09 4.23 30.84
C ASP A 2 -7.31 2.74 31.19
N VAL A 3 -8.18 2.04 30.45
CA VAL A 3 -8.38 0.58 30.61
C VAL A 3 -7.08 -0.19 30.32
N LEU A 4 -6.37 0.16 29.25
CA LEU A 4 -5.10 -0.45 28.86
C LEU A 4 -4.00 -0.13 29.86
N ASP A 5 -3.92 1.13 30.30
CA ASP A 5 -2.96 1.56 31.33
C ASP A 5 -3.19 0.82 32.64
N THR A 6 -4.45 0.57 33.00
CA THR A 6 -4.81 -0.24 34.17
C THR A 6 -4.35 -1.69 34.01
N ILE A 7 -4.59 -2.31 32.85
CA ILE A 7 -4.12 -3.68 32.56
C ILE A 7 -2.61 -3.76 32.69
N GLN A 8 -1.89 -2.82 32.09
CA GLN A 8 -0.44 -2.74 32.19
C GLN A 8 0.01 -2.58 33.64
N TRP A 9 -0.56 -1.60 34.36
CA TRP A 9 -0.23 -1.31 35.74
C TRP A 9 -0.41 -2.52 36.65
N VAL A 10 -1.50 -3.28 36.49
CA VAL A 10 -1.78 -4.52 37.25
C VAL A 10 -0.79 -5.62 36.83
N SER A 11 -0.54 -5.81 35.54
CA SER A 11 0.34 -6.87 35.03
C SER A 11 1.80 -6.69 35.46
N GLU A 12 2.26 -5.44 35.64
CA GLU A 12 3.59 -5.13 36.17
C GLU A 12 3.74 -5.43 37.66
N ARG A 13 2.62 -5.53 38.41
CA ARG A 13 2.62 -5.61 39.89
C ARG A 13 2.14 -6.95 40.42
N TYR A 14 1.38 -7.68 39.61
CA TYR A 14 0.75 -8.93 39.99
C TYR A 14 1.00 -9.98 38.92
N ASN A 15 0.92 -11.25 39.31
CA ASN A 15 1.06 -12.37 38.38
C ASN A 15 -0.24 -12.56 37.59
N VAL A 16 -0.47 -11.67 36.61
CA VAL A 16 -1.57 -11.74 35.67
C VAL A 16 -1.23 -12.77 34.59
N ASP A 17 -2.12 -13.74 34.36
CA ASP A 17 -2.03 -14.62 33.20
C ASP A 17 -2.45 -13.82 31.95
N PRO A 18 -1.53 -13.49 31.02
CA PRO A 18 -1.87 -12.68 29.85
C PRO A 18 -2.84 -13.39 28.91
N SER A 19 -2.99 -14.72 29.03
CA SER A 19 -3.99 -15.47 28.27
C SER A 19 -5.40 -15.40 28.86
N ARG A 20 -5.59 -14.75 30.02
CA ARG A 20 -6.87 -14.67 30.74
C ARG A 20 -7.22 -13.25 31.17
N ILE A 21 -7.04 -12.32 30.25
CA ILE A 21 -7.54 -10.96 30.40
C ILE A 21 -8.92 -10.91 29.76
N TYR A 22 -9.91 -10.43 30.52
CA TYR A 22 -11.30 -10.35 30.10
C TYR A 22 -11.78 -8.91 30.16
N LEU A 23 -12.75 -8.57 29.31
CA LEU A 23 -13.37 -7.25 29.34
C LEU A 23 -14.89 -7.38 29.36
N ALA A 24 -15.55 -6.62 30.23
CA ALA A 24 -17.00 -6.61 30.31
C ALA A 24 -17.48 -5.21 30.68
N GLY A 25 -18.60 -4.79 30.10
CA GLY A 25 -19.23 -3.53 30.44
C GLY A 25 -20.73 -3.56 30.23
N GLN A 26 -21.42 -2.58 30.81
CA GLN A 26 -22.86 -2.38 30.67
C GLN A 26 -23.14 -0.96 30.19
N SER A 27 -24.14 -0.75 29.33
CA SER A 27 -24.49 0.57 28.80
C SER A 27 -23.28 1.21 28.10
N LEU A 28 -22.94 2.47 28.40
CA LEU A 28 -21.71 3.10 27.90
C LEU A 28 -20.44 2.27 28.17
N GLY A 29 -20.40 1.50 29.26
CA GLY A 29 -19.31 0.56 29.53
C GLY A 29 -19.24 -0.59 28.52
N GLY A 30 -20.38 -1.02 27.97
CA GLY A 30 -20.47 -2.02 26.91
C GLY A 30 -19.89 -1.52 25.58
N GLN A 31 -20.22 -0.26 25.22
CA GLN A 31 -19.56 0.44 24.10
C GLN A 31 -18.04 0.48 24.28
N ILE A 32 -17.57 0.93 25.46
CA ILE A 32 -16.14 1.00 25.77
C ILE A 32 -15.50 -0.38 25.70
N ALA A 33 -16.19 -1.43 26.18
CA ALA A 33 -15.70 -2.80 26.11
C ALA A 33 -15.48 -3.25 24.65
N LEU A 34 -16.47 -3.02 23.79
CA LEU A 34 -16.39 -3.37 22.37
C LEU A 34 -15.30 -2.59 21.63
N VAL A 35 -15.26 -1.26 21.75
CA VAL A 35 -14.24 -0.44 21.08
C VAL A 35 -12.84 -0.80 21.56
N THR A 36 -12.66 -0.97 22.87
CA THR A 36 -11.35 -1.32 23.43
C THR A 36 -10.90 -2.68 22.93
N ALA A 37 -11.78 -3.67 22.89
CA ALA A 37 -11.46 -4.98 22.34
C ALA A 37 -11.12 -4.92 20.85
N ALA A 38 -11.93 -4.22 20.06
CA ALA A 38 -11.76 -4.12 18.61
C ALA A 38 -10.46 -3.38 18.22
N LYS A 39 -10.04 -2.38 19.00
CA LYS A 39 -8.78 -1.64 18.79
C LYS A 39 -7.55 -2.38 19.30
N ASN A 40 -7.71 -3.46 20.08
CA ASN A 40 -6.62 -4.19 20.73
C ASN A 40 -6.78 -5.70 20.51
N GLN A 41 -6.77 -6.11 19.24
CA GLN A 41 -6.85 -7.52 18.87
C GLN A 41 -5.70 -8.33 19.50
N GLY A 42 -6.03 -9.50 20.03
CA GLY A 42 -5.04 -10.35 20.71
C GLY A 42 -4.73 -9.93 22.15
N LEU A 43 -5.53 -9.06 22.77
CA LEU A 43 -5.38 -8.72 24.19
C LEU A 43 -6.38 -9.44 25.11
N PHE A 44 -7.63 -9.61 24.64
CA PHE A 44 -8.72 -10.13 25.47
C PHE A 44 -9.10 -11.56 25.06
N ALA A 45 -9.16 -12.46 26.04
CA ALA A 45 -9.58 -13.85 25.83
C ALA A 45 -11.08 -13.98 25.55
N ALA A 46 -11.89 -13.11 26.15
CA ALA A 46 -13.33 -13.00 25.91
C ALA A 46 -13.86 -11.63 26.35
N VAL A 47 -14.94 -11.19 25.70
CA VAL A 47 -15.54 -9.86 25.87
C VAL A 47 -17.05 -10.00 26.08
N ILE A 48 -17.59 -9.23 27.03
CA ILE A 48 -19.03 -9.08 27.22
C ILE A 48 -19.43 -7.63 26.93
N ASP A 49 -20.42 -7.49 26.05
CA ASP A 49 -21.25 -6.30 25.93
C ASP A 49 -22.62 -6.55 26.59
N ASP A 50 -23.07 -5.65 27.45
CA ASP A 50 -24.39 -5.69 28.08
C ASP A 50 -25.13 -4.38 27.78
N ARG A 51 -25.93 -4.41 26.71
CA ARG A 51 -26.75 -3.28 26.22
C ARG A 51 -25.93 -2.03 25.97
N GLY A 52 -24.78 -2.16 25.30
CA GLY A 52 -23.96 -1.04 24.90
C GLY A 52 -24.45 -0.39 23.59
N PRO A 53 -24.39 0.94 23.46
CA PRO A 53 -24.62 1.59 22.17
C PRO A 53 -23.46 1.25 21.22
N THR A 54 -23.79 0.90 19.97
CA THR A 54 -22.82 0.37 18.99
C THR A 54 -22.54 1.30 17.82
N GLU A 55 -23.44 2.27 17.60
CA GLU A 55 -23.27 3.38 16.66
C GLU A 55 -23.60 4.69 17.38
N LEU A 56 -22.56 5.47 17.71
CA LEU A 56 -22.66 6.64 18.56
C LEU A 56 -23.45 7.77 17.89
N ALA A 57 -23.34 7.95 16.57
CA ALA A 57 -24.08 8.99 15.86
C ALA A 57 -25.58 8.67 15.85
N GLN A 58 -25.94 7.41 15.66
CA GLN A 58 -27.32 6.96 15.73
C GLN A 58 -27.87 7.06 17.16
N TRP A 59 -27.09 6.64 18.15
CA TRP A 59 -27.50 6.75 19.55
C TRP A 59 -27.70 8.20 19.99
N TYR A 60 -26.93 9.14 19.44
CA TYR A 60 -27.12 10.57 19.63
C TYR A 60 -28.50 11.03 19.13
N GLU A 61 -28.90 10.66 17.91
CA GLU A 61 -30.22 11.01 17.35
C GLU A 61 -31.39 10.39 18.13
N GLU A 62 -31.20 9.19 18.65
CA GLU A 62 -32.20 8.45 19.45
C GLU A 62 -32.26 8.93 20.91
N SER A 63 -31.33 9.79 21.31
CA SER A 63 -31.19 10.25 22.68
C SER A 63 -32.00 11.52 22.96
N PRO A 64 -32.50 11.69 24.20
CA PRO A 64 -33.09 12.95 24.61
C PRO A 64 -32.05 14.07 24.59
N VAL A 65 -32.51 15.32 24.38
CA VAL A 65 -31.66 16.53 24.25
C VAL A 65 -30.61 16.66 25.35
N TRP A 66 -30.95 16.33 26.60
CA TRP A 66 -29.98 16.43 27.70
C TRP A 66 -28.78 15.49 27.54
N ARG A 67 -28.96 14.32 26.90
CA ARG A 67 -27.86 13.37 26.64
C ARG A 67 -27.12 13.73 25.37
N GLN A 68 -27.80 14.27 24.37
CA GLN A 68 -27.16 14.86 23.19
C GLN A 68 -26.12 15.90 23.60
N LEU A 69 -26.48 16.84 24.49
CA LEU A 69 -25.56 17.84 25.02
C LEU A 69 -24.34 17.26 25.75
N LEU A 70 -24.50 16.14 26.47
CA LEU A 70 -23.38 15.45 27.12
C LEU A 70 -22.46 14.76 26.10
N ILE A 71 -23.05 14.14 25.07
CA ILE A 71 -22.27 13.53 23.98
C ILE A 71 -21.50 14.63 23.23
N GLU A 72 -22.14 15.76 22.93
CA GLU A 72 -21.48 16.91 22.28
C GLU A 72 -20.32 17.46 23.12
N GLU A 73 -20.46 17.53 24.44
CA GLU A 73 -19.37 17.97 25.33
C GLU A 73 -18.16 17.03 25.28
N GLU A 74 -18.40 15.72 25.22
CA GLU A 74 -17.36 14.68 25.15
C GLU A 74 -16.73 14.54 23.76
N VAL A 75 -17.52 14.76 22.70
CA VAL A 75 -17.14 14.51 21.30
C VAL A 75 -16.68 15.79 20.60
N GLY A 76 -17.05 16.96 21.12
CA GLY A 76 -16.70 18.27 20.57
C GLY A 76 -17.76 18.92 19.67
N GLY A 77 -18.96 18.33 19.59
CA GLY A 77 -20.09 18.83 18.81
C GLY A 77 -21.03 17.71 18.33
N PRO A 78 -22.11 18.04 17.62
CA PRO A 78 -23.06 17.07 17.03
C PRO A 78 -22.41 16.23 15.91
N PRO A 79 -23.02 15.15 15.41
CA PRO A 79 -22.46 14.29 14.36
C PRO A 79 -22.56 14.95 12.96
N GLU A 80 -21.80 16.03 12.76
CA GLU A 80 -21.77 16.83 11.53
C GLU A 80 -20.38 16.79 10.86
N GLU A 81 -20.28 17.44 9.70
CA GLU A 81 -19.01 17.58 8.98
C GLU A 81 -17.97 18.30 9.88
N GLY A 82 -16.85 17.62 10.15
CA GLY A 82 -15.77 18.10 11.01
C GLY A 82 -15.67 17.41 12.38
N THR A 83 -16.77 16.87 12.89
CA THR A 83 -16.83 16.10 14.16
C THR A 83 -17.20 14.64 13.94
N TYR A 84 -17.73 14.28 12.76
CA TYR A 84 -18.21 12.92 12.47
C TYR A 84 -17.14 11.84 12.66
N PHE A 85 -15.86 12.14 12.40
CA PHE A 85 -14.77 11.17 12.62
C PHE A 85 -14.67 10.73 14.09
N GLU A 86 -14.95 11.61 15.05
CA GLU A 86 -14.99 11.27 16.48
C GLU A 86 -16.11 10.30 16.81
N TYR A 87 -17.27 10.48 16.19
CA TYR A 87 -18.40 9.55 16.34
C TYR A 87 -17.99 8.17 15.79
N GLN A 88 -17.48 8.11 14.56
CA GLN A 88 -17.04 6.86 13.94
C GLN A 88 -15.97 6.13 14.76
N ARG A 89 -14.92 6.84 15.19
CA ARG A 89 -13.81 6.22 15.94
C ARG A 89 -14.18 5.76 17.35
N ARG A 90 -15.37 6.13 17.84
CA ARG A 90 -15.95 5.70 19.12
C ARG A 90 -17.12 4.74 18.95
N SER A 91 -17.56 4.47 17.72
CA SER A 91 -18.61 3.49 17.41
C SER A 91 -18.02 2.08 17.27
N PRO A 92 -18.40 1.10 18.11
CA PRO A 92 -18.05 -0.30 17.93
C PRO A 92 -18.27 -0.84 16.51
N ILE A 93 -19.36 -0.45 15.86
CA ILE A 93 -19.76 -0.99 14.56
C ILE A 93 -18.75 -0.65 13.45
N THR A 94 -18.06 0.49 13.55
CA THR A 94 -16.97 0.88 12.62
C THR A 94 -15.81 -0.13 12.63
N PHE A 95 -15.63 -0.84 13.75
CA PHE A 95 -14.58 -1.84 13.92
C PHE A 95 -15.11 -3.28 13.89
N ALA A 96 -16.31 -3.53 13.35
CA ALA A 96 -16.92 -4.87 13.34
C ALA A 96 -15.98 -5.93 12.74
N ARG A 97 -15.24 -5.60 11.67
CA ARG A 97 -14.23 -6.49 11.06
C ARG A 97 -13.09 -6.87 12.00
N ASN A 98 -12.77 -6.04 12.99
CA ASN A 98 -11.68 -6.32 13.93
C ASN A 98 -12.08 -7.38 14.98
N LEU A 99 -13.38 -7.69 15.11
CA LEU A 99 -13.90 -8.59 16.13
C LEU A 99 -14.05 -10.04 15.64
N GLY A 100 -13.64 -10.35 14.41
CA GLY A 100 -13.84 -11.67 13.77
C GLY A 100 -13.29 -12.86 14.57
N SER A 101 -12.22 -12.67 15.35
CA SER A 101 -11.63 -13.69 16.22
C SER A 101 -11.97 -13.53 17.71
N THR A 102 -12.76 -12.52 18.08
CA THR A 102 -13.04 -12.19 19.49
C THR A 102 -14.18 -13.04 20.02
N GLN A 103 -13.94 -13.77 21.10
CA GLN A 103 -15.00 -14.47 21.83
C GLN A 103 -15.94 -13.46 22.47
N LEU A 104 -17.08 -13.20 21.84
CA LEU A 104 -17.96 -12.09 22.17
C LEU A 104 -19.34 -12.57 22.58
N ARG A 105 -19.85 -12.05 23.70
CA ARG A 105 -21.24 -12.20 24.08
C ARG A 105 -21.89 -10.83 24.25
N ILE A 106 -22.99 -10.64 23.54
CA ILE A 106 -23.83 -9.46 23.62
C ILE A 106 -25.11 -9.83 24.38
N TYR A 107 -25.47 -9.05 25.38
CA TYR A 107 -26.74 -9.15 26.08
C TYR A 107 -27.62 -7.96 25.71
N GLN A 108 -28.90 -8.21 25.43
CA GLN A 108 -29.87 -7.16 25.12
C GLN A 108 -31.21 -7.39 25.83
N ALA A 109 -31.72 -6.35 26.51
CA ALA A 109 -33.06 -6.39 27.08
C ALA A 109 -34.09 -6.00 26.00
N GLN A 110 -35.19 -6.75 25.93
CA GLN A 110 -36.17 -6.62 24.85
C GLN A 110 -36.96 -5.31 24.85
N GLN A 111 -37.06 -4.63 25.99
CA GLN A 111 -37.82 -3.38 26.17
C GLN A 111 -36.87 -2.24 26.58
N ASP A 112 -35.59 -2.35 26.25
CA ASP A 112 -34.62 -1.28 26.50
C ASP A 112 -34.97 -0.03 25.69
N THR A 113 -35.12 1.10 26.38
CA THR A 113 -35.44 2.41 25.80
C THR A 113 -34.31 3.41 25.97
N VAL A 114 -33.18 3.00 26.57
CA VAL A 114 -31.98 3.82 26.73
C VAL A 114 -30.99 3.51 25.62
N VAL A 115 -30.77 2.22 25.35
CA VAL A 115 -30.02 1.71 24.20
C VAL A 115 -30.96 0.75 23.49
N LEU A 116 -31.52 1.21 22.37
CA LEU A 116 -32.54 0.46 21.66
C LEU A 116 -32.00 -0.90 21.17
N PRO A 117 -32.83 -1.97 21.13
CA PRO A 117 -32.37 -3.31 20.81
C PRO A 117 -31.61 -3.46 19.48
N HIS A 118 -31.92 -2.64 18.47
CA HIS A 118 -31.28 -2.73 17.16
C HIS A 118 -29.76 -2.49 17.25
N HIS A 119 -29.23 -1.73 18.22
CA HIS A 119 -27.77 -1.59 18.39
C HIS A 119 -27.05 -2.95 18.52
N SER A 120 -27.66 -3.88 19.26
CA SER A 120 -27.13 -5.24 19.42
C SER A 120 -27.32 -6.09 18.15
N ASP A 121 -28.48 -5.96 17.49
CA ASP A 121 -28.79 -6.69 16.26
C ASP A 121 -27.89 -6.25 15.09
N ASP A 122 -27.72 -4.93 14.92
CA ASP A 122 -26.89 -4.29 13.89
C ASP A 122 -25.41 -4.65 14.08
N MET A 123 -24.93 -4.67 15.34
CA MET A 123 -23.56 -5.09 15.63
C MET A 123 -23.32 -6.57 15.32
N LEU A 124 -24.26 -7.44 15.68
CA LEU A 124 -24.18 -8.86 15.33
C LEU A 124 -24.15 -9.04 13.81
N ALA A 125 -25.04 -8.35 13.09
CA ALA A 125 -25.12 -8.39 11.63
C ALA A 125 -23.84 -7.87 10.97
N ALA A 126 -23.29 -6.76 11.46
CA ALA A 126 -22.04 -6.18 10.95
C ALA A 126 -20.85 -7.14 11.13
N ILE A 127 -20.71 -7.74 12.32
CA ILE A 127 -19.64 -8.73 12.57
C ILE A 127 -19.82 -9.94 11.66
N GLN A 128 -21.04 -10.47 11.53
CA GLN A 128 -21.31 -11.67 10.72
C GLN A 128 -21.22 -11.41 9.21
N SER A 129 -21.46 -10.18 8.76
CA SER A 129 -21.26 -9.78 7.37
C SER A 129 -19.79 -9.80 6.98
N GLU A 130 -18.91 -9.33 7.86
CA GLU A 130 -17.46 -9.35 7.64
C GLU A 130 -16.89 -10.76 7.90
N HIS A 131 -17.39 -11.45 8.94
CA HIS A 131 -16.90 -12.73 9.42
C HIS A 131 -18.06 -13.69 9.76
N PRO A 132 -18.60 -14.44 8.78
CA PRO A 132 -19.74 -15.33 8.99
C PRO A 132 -19.55 -16.40 10.08
N ALA A 133 -18.30 -16.74 10.38
CA ALA A 133 -17.91 -17.72 11.40
C ALA A 133 -17.43 -17.08 12.73
N ALA A 134 -17.58 -15.76 12.90
CA ALA A 134 -17.15 -15.07 14.12
C ALA A 134 -17.82 -15.67 15.36
N PRO A 135 -17.10 -15.86 16.48
CA PRO A 135 -17.63 -16.49 17.67
C PRO A 135 -18.36 -15.47 18.55
N VAL A 136 -19.41 -14.87 18.00
CA VAL A 136 -20.29 -13.89 18.64
C VAL A 136 -21.66 -14.51 18.95
N THR A 137 -22.20 -14.22 20.14
CA THR A 137 -23.55 -14.65 20.52
C THR A 137 -24.37 -13.48 21.07
N LEU A 138 -25.57 -13.27 20.53
CA LEU A 138 -26.56 -12.35 21.08
C LEU A 138 -27.55 -13.12 21.98
N THR A 139 -27.66 -12.68 23.24
CA THR A 139 -28.62 -13.22 24.21
C THR A 139 -29.64 -12.15 24.57
N THR A 140 -30.88 -12.32 24.12
CA THR A 140 -31.98 -11.41 24.47
C THR A 140 -32.72 -11.91 25.72
N PHE A 141 -33.26 -10.99 26.52
CA PHE A 141 -34.05 -11.32 27.71
C PHE A 141 -35.19 -10.31 27.96
N PRO A 142 -36.30 -10.73 28.60
CA PRO A 142 -37.38 -9.81 28.96
C PRO A 142 -36.92 -8.77 29.99
N GLY A 143 -37.31 -7.51 29.80
CA GLY A 143 -37.00 -6.41 30.70
C GLY A 143 -36.51 -5.16 29.98
N ASP A 144 -36.03 -4.20 30.76
CA ASP A 144 -35.57 -2.87 30.35
C ASP A 144 -34.06 -2.66 30.63
N HIS A 145 -33.59 -1.41 30.49
CA HIS A 145 -32.18 -1.04 30.69
C HIS A 145 -31.64 -1.26 32.11
N VAL A 146 -32.48 -1.45 33.11
CA VAL A 146 -32.02 -1.69 34.50
C VAL A 146 -32.25 -3.13 34.94
N THR A 147 -32.93 -3.92 34.10
CA THR A 147 -33.19 -5.33 34.38
C THR A 147 -31.89 -6.13 34.38
N PRO A 148 -31.56 -6.85 35.47
CA PRO A 148 -30.35 -7.66 35.52
C PRO A 148 -30.35 -8.78 34.47
N VAL A 149 -29.18 -9.02 33.88
CA VAL A 149 -28.96 -10.17 32.99
C VAL A 149 -29.33 -11.48 33.72
N PRO A 150 -29.98 -12.46 33.05
CA PRO A 150 -30.24 -13.77 33.63
C PRO A 150 -28.99 -14.43 34.25
N GLY A 151 -29.07 -14.79 35.53
CA GLY A 151 -27.95 -15.35 36.31
C GLY A 151 -26.96 -14.30 36.86
N GLY A 152 -27.16 -13.01 36.57
CA GLY A 152 -26.39 -11.89 37.11
C GLY A 152 -24.90 -11.93 36.75
N ASN A 153 -24.07 -11.27 37.57
CA ASN A 153 -22.63 -11.19 37.32
C ASN A 153 -21.91 -12.55 37.44
N ALA A 154 -22.46 -13.49 38.22
CA ALA A 154 -21.88 -14.82 38.36
C ALA A 154 -21.90 -15.60 37.03
N SER A 155 -22.99 -15.52 36.27
CA SER A 155 -23.10 -16.19 34.97
C SER A 155 -22.15 -15.56 33.93
N LYS A 156 -22.01 -14.22 33.95
CA LYS A 156 -21.04 -13.50 33.12
C LYS A 156 -19.61 -13.95 33.39
N LEU A 157 -19.19 -13.97 34.66
CA LEU A 157 -17.85 -14.41 35.06
C LEU A 157 -17.59 -15.87 34.73
N GLN A 158 -18.56 -16.75 34.95
CA GLN A 158 -18.44 -18.17 34.61
C GLN A 158 -18.23 -18.38 33.11
N TRP A 159 -18.93 -17.61 32.27
CA TRP A 159 -18.74 -17.67 30.83
C TRP A 159 -17.35 -17.18 30.43
N LEU A 160 -16.92 -16.01 30.90
CA LEU A 160 -15.58 -15.46 30.62
C LEU A 160 -14.47 -16.43 31.02
N ALA A 161 -14.56 -17.02 32.22
CA ALA A 161 -13.57 -17.97 32.74
C ALA A 161 -13.44 -19.27 31.90
N GLY A 162 -14.38 -19.53 30.98
CA GLY A 162 -14.32 -20.64 30.04
C GLY A 162 -13.33 -20.43 28.89
N TYR A 163 -12.76 -19.24 28.74
CA TYR A 163 -11.89 -18.90 27.60
C TYR A 163 -10.48 -18.54 28.03
N THR A 164 -9.54 -18.91 27.17
CA THR A 164 -8.14 -18.48 27.19
C THR A 164 -7.80 -17.96 25.81
N LEU A 165 -7.03 -16.87 25.75
CA LEU A 165 -6.55 -16.31 24.50
C LEU A 165 -5.66 -17.32 23.78
N GLY A 166 -5.98 -17.57 22.51
CA GLY A 166 -5.27 -18.53 21.66
C GLY A 166 -3.93 -18.01 21.14
N GLN A 167 -3.27 -18.83 20.33
CA GLN A 167 -2.12 -18.39 19.54
C GLN A 167 -2.55 -17.37 18.48
N PRO A 168 -1.63 -16.49 18.02
CA PRO A 168 -1.93 -15.57 16.94
C PRO A 168 -2.45 -16.29 15.70
N PRO A 169 -3.54 -15.80 15.08
CA PRO A 169 -4.08 -16.42 13.87
C PRO A 169 -3.13 -16.17 12.69
N ALA A 170 -3.12 -17.12 11.75
CA ALA A 170 -2.34 -16.99 10.51
C ALA A 170 -2.85 -15.82 9.66
N GLN A 171 -4.16 -15.54 9.69
CA GLN A 171 -4.79 -14.43 8.99
C GLN A 171 -5.26 -13.38 9.99
N ILE A 172 -4.98 -12.12 9.69
CA ILE A 172 -5.41 -10.95 10.47
C ILE A 172 -5.99 -9.90 9.54
N GLU A 173 -6.96 -9.16 10.04
CA GLU A 173 -7.53 -8.00 9.37
C GLU A 173 -7.90 -6.95 10.43
N ALA A 174 -7.61 -5.69 10.13
CA ALA A 174 -7.99 -4.58 10.99
C ALA A 174 -8.17 -3.28 10.22
N ILE A 175 -9.08 -2.45 10.73
CA ILE A 175 -9.06 -1.00 10.56
C ILE A 175 -8.64 -0.33 11.88
N SER A 176 -7.89 0.76 11.82
CA SER A 176 -7.46 1.51 12.99
C SER A 176 -7.45 3.01 12.74
N ASP A 177 -7.88 3.78 13.72
CA ASP A 177 -7.81 5.25 13.75
C ASP A 177 -6.50 5.76 14.37
N THR A 178 -5.69 4.86 14.94
CA THR A 178 -4.47 5.20 15.68
C THR A 178 -3.37 4.16 15.44
N SER A 179 -2.20 4.36 16.04
CA SER A 179 -1.18 3.31 16.09
C SER A 179 -1.66 2.15 16.96
N ALA A 180 -1.65 0.94 16.41
CA ALA A 180 -2.22 -0.24 17.07
C ALA A 180 -1.35 -1.48 16.85
N THR A 181 -1.47 -2.45 17.76
CA THR A 181 -0.93 -3.80 17.55
C THR A 181 -2.09 -4.74 17.23
N VAL A 182 -2.02 -5.35 16.05
CA VAL A 182 -2.97 -6.32 15.52
C VAL A 182 -2.26 -7.66 15.53
N TRP A 183 -2.43 -8.41 16.62
CA TRP A 183 -1.74 -9.68 16.85
C TRP A 183 -0.21 -9.58 16.63
N TRP A 184 0.30 -10.10 15.52
CA TRP A 184 1.72 -10.16 15.19
C TRP A 184 2.20 -8.99 14.33
N VAL A 185 1.37 -7.97 14.08
CA VAL A 185 1.76 -6.74 13.37
C VAL A 185 1.46 -5.51 14.21
N ARG A 186 2.46 -4.67 14.43
CA ARG A 186 2.27 -3.31 14.94
C ARG A 186 2.26 -2.32 13.78
N LEU A 187 1.16 -1.58 13.67
CA LEU A 187 1.02 -0.41 12.80
C LEU A 187 1.34 0.84 13.59
N THR A 188 2.21 1.69 13.07
CA THR A 188 2.52 3.00 13.61
C THR A 188 2.21 4.06 12.56
N GLN A 189 1.16 4.84 12.81
CA GLN A 189 0.77 5.96 11.95
C GLN A 189 1.83 7.07 12.00
N ARG A 190 2.16 7.63 10.84
CA ARG A 190 3.05 8.79 10.74
C ARG A 190 2.30 10.12 10.78
N GLY A 191 2.77 11.09 11.55
CA GLY A 191 2.07 12.36 11.71
C GLY A 191 0.86 12.26 12.63
N ALA A 192 0.19 13.40 12.85
CA ALA A 192 -0.86 13.56 13.86
C ALA A 192 -2.27 13.71 13.28
N GLN A 193 -2.41 13.61 11.96
CA GLN A 193 -3.68 13.78 11.25
C GLN A 193 -4.60 12.59 11.50
N GLU A 194 -5.87 12.92 11.76
CA GLU A 194 -6.96 11.95 11.87
C GLU A 194 -7.19 11.24 10.54
N ARG A 195 -7.29 9.91 10.61
CA ARG A 195 -7.45 9.04 9.44
C ARG A 195 -7.72 7.61 9.86
N TRP A 196 -8.10 6.81 8.87
CA TRP A 196 -8.09 5.36 8.95
C TRP A 196 -6.79 4.79 8.37
N SER A 197 -6.29 3.74 9.01
CA SER A 197 -5.31 2.82 8.45
C SER A 197 -5.94 1.43 8.37
N GLU A 198 -5.71 0.72 7.28
CA GLU A 198 -6.15 -0.67 7.12
C GLU A 198 -4.94 -1.60 7.06
N LEU A 199 -5.16 -2.82 7.55
CA LEU A 199 -4.18 -3.91 7.50
C LEU A 199 -4.91 -5.22 7.22
N ARG A 200 -4.37 -6.00 6.28
CA ARG A 200 -4.62 -7.44 6.15
C ARG A 200 -3.29 -8.15 6.15
N GLY A 201 -3.21 -9.28 6.84
CA GLY A 201 -2.00 -10.07 6.92
C GLY A 201 -2.29 -11.55 6.85
N GLU A 202 -1.44 -12.30 6.18
CA GLU A 202 -1.53 -13.74 6.06
C GLU A 202 -0.15 -14.39 6.17
N LEU A 203 -0.03 -15.37 7.06
CA LEU A 203 1.07 -16.33 7.06
C LEU A 203 0.71 -17.51 6.15
N GLY A 204 1.32 -17.53 4.97
CA GLY A 204 1.20 -18.60 4.00
C GLY A 204 2.25 -19.70 4.15
N LEU A 205 2.35 -20.53 3.11
CA LEU A 205 3.31 -21.62 3.03
C LEU A 205 4.76 -21.12 3.01
N ASN A 206 5.69 -22.00 3.38
CA ASN A 206 7.14 -21.73 3.36
C ASN A 206 7.54 -20.48 4.16
N ASN A 207 6.81 -20.16 5.23
CA ASN A 207 7.04 -18.99 6.07
C ASN A 207 6.93 -17.66 5.31
N THR A 208 6.08 -17.62 4.28
CA THR A 208 5.83 -16.41 3.50
C THR A 208 4.71 -15.62 4.15
N ILE A 209 4.95 -14.35 4.44
CA ILE A 209 3.95 -13.42 4.94
C ILE A 209 3.52 -12.51 3.78
N THR A 210 2.22 -12.41 3.56
CA THR A 210 1.61 -11.39 2.70
C THR A 210 0.99 -10.32 3.58
N LEU A 211 1.32 -9.05 3.36
CA LEU A 211 0.65 -7.93 4.03
C LEU A 211 0.05 -6.98 3.01
N HIS A 212 -1.16 -6.52 3.27
CA HIS A 212 -1.77 -5.39 2.57
C HIS A 212 -1.99 -4.28 3.58
N THR A 213 -1.57 -3.06 3.25
CA THR A 213 -1.81 -1.88 4.10
C THR A 213 -2.39 -0.76 3.27
N LEU A 214 -3.22 0.08 3.88
CA LEU A 214 -3.69 1.33 3.29
C LEU A 214 -3.61 2.45 4.34
N ASP A 215 -2.83 3.50 4.06
CA ASP A 215 -2.80 4.71 4.88
C ASP A 215 -2.43 5.93 4.03
N ILE A 216 -3.25 6.98 4.08
CA ILE A 216 -3.11 8.16 3.23
C ILE A 216 -1.89 9.06 3.55
N TYR A 217 -1.22 8.85 4.69
CA TYR A 217 0.04 9.53 5.05
C TYR A 217 1.21 8.54 5.24
N GLY A 218 0.97 7.25 5.07
CA GLY A 218 1.94 6.18 5.25
C GLY A 218 2.06 5.70 6.70
N VAL A 219 2.62 4.51 6.84
CA VAL A 219 2.73 3.78 8.11
C VAL A 219 4.09 3.12 8.25
N ASP A 220 4.54 3.00 9.51
CA ASP A 220 5.58 2.05 9.87
C ASP A 220 4.94 0.75 10.35
N VAL A 221 5.43 -0.37 9.84
CA VAL A 221 4.94 -1.71 10.15
C VAL A 221 6.05 -2.47 10.86
N GLN A 222 5.75 -3.03 12.03
CA GLN A 222 6.64 -3.97 12.72
C GLN A 222 5.98 -5.34 12.84
N ILE A 223 6.62 -6.35 12.27
CA ILE A 223 6.14 -7.73 12.20
C ILE A 223 6.88 -8.54 13.25
N ASP A 224 6.15 -9.16 14.18
CA ASP A 224 6.68 -10.05 15.20
C ASP A 224 6.81 -11.47 14.66
N LEU A 225 7.98 -11.80 14.13
CA LEU A 225 8.27 -13.13 13.57
C LEU A 225 8.29 -14.19 14.68
N ALA A 226 8.74 -13.82 15.88
CA ALA A 226 8.79 -14.73 17.01
C ALA A 226 7.39 -15.14 17.48
N ALA A 227 6.43 -14.21 17.49
CA ALA A 227 5.02 -14.51 17.78
C ALA A 227 4.40 -15.49 16.78
N LEU A 228 4.91 -15.52 15.55
CA LEU A 228 4.53 -16.48 14.51
C LEU A 228 5.35 -17.79 14.54
N GLY A 229 6.30 -17.94 15.47
CA GLY A 229 7.20 -19.09 15.53
C GLY A 229 8.18 -19.18 14.35
N LEU A 230 8.43 -18.06 13.67
CA LEU A 230 9.29 -18.01 12.49
C LEU A 230 10.77 -17.83 12.87
N PRO A 231 11.71 -18.33 12.04
CA PRO A 231 13.13 -18.27 12.35
C PRO A 231 13.65 -16.83 12.37
N ASN A 232 14.54 -16.53 13.32
CA ASN A 232 15.28 -15.25 13.34
C ASN A 232 16.43 -15.27 12.32
N THR A 233 16.07 -15.31 11.03
CA THR A 233 16.98 -15.31 9.87
C THR A 233 16.73 -14.07 9.02
N ARG A 234 17.50 -13.88 7.95
CA ARG A 234 17.28 -12.78 7.00
C ARG A 234 16.03 -13.04 6.16
N TYR A 235 15.25 -11.98 5.93
CA TYR A 235 14.05 -12.00 5.12
C TYR A 235 14.19 -11.08 3.91
N VAL A 236 13.68 -11.52 2.77
CA VAL A 236 13.40 -10.66 1.63
C VAL A 236 12.02 -10.06 1.81
N VAL A 237 11.92 -8.75 1.56
CA VAL A 237 10.67 -7.99 1.52
C VAL A 237 10.54 -7.41 0.13
N GLU A 238 9.52 -7.86 -0.59
CA GLU A 238 9.08 -7.30 -1.86
C GLU A 238 7.88 -6.39 -1.58
N ASP A 239 7.92 -5.15 -2.03
CA ASP A 239 6.88 -4.15 -1.81
C ASP A 239 6.38 -3.60 -3.14
N VAL A 240 5.08 -3.73 -3.36
CA VAL A 240 4.35 -3.03 -4.40
C VAL A 240 3.53 -1.92 -3.75
N ALA A 241 3.91 -0.67 -3.99
CA ALA A 241 3.06 0.47 -3.69
C ALA A 241 1.97 0.53 -4.78
N VAL A 242 0.83 -0.10 -4.52
CA VAL A 242 -0.25 -0.34 -5.49
C VAL A 242 -0.77 0.98 -6.06
N ASP A 243 -1.03 1.95 -5.19
CA ASP A 243 -1.51 3.28 -5.60
C ASP A 243 -0.48 4.01 -6.47
N GLN A 244 0.81 3.88 -6.15
CA GLN A 244 1.87 4.53 -6.92
C GLN A 244 2.33 3.72 -8.13
N ALA A 245 1.87 2.47 -8.29
CA ALA A 245 2.36 1.49 -9.25
C ALA A 245 3.89 1.44 -9.32
N THR A 246 4.54 1.32 -8.16
CA THR A 246 6.00 1.15 -8.04
C THR A 246 6.34 -0.13 -7.29
N TYR A 247 7.52 -0.68 -7.58
CA TYR A 247 8.04 -1.88 -6.94
C TYR A 247 9.39 -1.63 -6.30
N SER A 248 9.61 -2.20 -5.12
CA SER A 248 10.92 -2.28 -4.49
C SER A 248 11.13 -3.64 -3.84
N ALA A 249 12.39 -4.03 -3.66
CA ALA A 249 12.73 -5.21 -2.91
C ALA A 249 14.01 -5.02 -2.11
N GLN A 250 14.04 -5.57 -0.90
CA GLN A 250 15.18 -5.46 0.01
C GLN A 250 15.30 -6.71 0.88
N ALA A 251 16.50 -6.98 1.40
CA ALA A 251 16.72 -8.06 2.35
C ALA A 251 17.11 -7.51 3.72
N LEU A 252 16.29 -7.79 4.72
CA LEU A 252 16.35 -7.23 6.08
C LEU A 252 16.70 -8.30 7.10
N ASN A 253 17.50 -7.93 8.09
CA ASN A 253 17.74 -8.74 9.28
C ASN A 253 16.73 -8.34 10.36
N PRO A 254 16.00 -9.28 10.96
CA PRO A 254 15.16 -8.97 12.10
C PRO A 254 16.00 -8.53 13.29
N VAL A 255 15.45 -7.61 14.09
CA VAL A 255 16.01 -7.17 15.37
C VAL A 255 15.07 -7.70 16.46
N ASP A 256 15.61 -8.48 17.40
CA ASP A 256 14.83 -9.14 18.46
C ASP A 256 13.63 -9.94 17.95
N GLY A 257 13.80 -10.62 16.81
CA GLY A 257 12.74 -11.41 16.18
C GLY A 257 11.67 -10.56 15.47
N LYS A 258 11.94 -9.28 15.21
CA LYS A 258 10.98 -8.38 14.55
C LYS A 258 11.56 -7.75 13.30
N LEU A 259 10.74 -7.65 12.25
CA LEU A 259 11.04 -6.88 11.05
C LEU A 259 10.33 -5.53 11.13
N THR A 260 11.03 -4.44 10.82
CA THR A 260 10.43 -3.10 10.75
C THR A 260 10.56 -2.55 9.35
N LEU A 261 9.46 -2.00 8.85
CA LEU A 261 9.29 -1.49 7.50
C LEU A 261 8.65 -0.11 7.55
N SER A 262 9.08 0.73 6.63
CA SER A 262 8.58 2.09 6.48
C SER A 262 7.90 2.22 5.12
N LEU A 263 6.58 2.33 5.11
CA LEU A 263 5.76 2.40 3.89
C LEU A 263 5.35 3.83 3.58
N SER A 264 5.28 4.19 2.30
CA SER A 264 4.79 5.50 1.86
C SER A 264 3.27 5.59 2.00
N SER A 265 2.69 6.75 1.64
CA SER A 265 1.25 6.90 1.56
C SER A 265 0.63 6.05 0.45
N GLY A 266 -0.62 5.64 0.69
CA GLY A 266 -1.43 4.82 -0.19
C GLY A 266 -1.42 3.34 0.18
N ALA A 267 -1.95 2.53 -0.73
CA ALA A 267 -1.96 1.10 -0.59
C ALA A 267 -0.61 0.45 -0.93
N HIS A 268 -0.23 -0.52 -0.11
CA HIS A 268 0.93 -1.38 -0.32
C HIS A 268 0.54 -2.84 -0.25
N ARG A 269 1.19 -3.67 -1.06
CA ARG A 269 1.19 -5.14 -0.96
C ARG A 269 2.61 -5.63 -0.78
N LEU A 270 2.87 -6.28 0.34
CA LEU A 270 4.15 -6.84 0.71
C LEU A 270 4.13 -8.35 0.58
N THR A 271 5.20 -8.92 0.03
CA THR A 271 5.51 -10.36 0.11
C THR A 271 6.84 -10.54 0.81
N ILE A 272 6.82 -11.22 1.96
CA ILE A 272 7.94 -11.31 2.89
C ILE A 272 8.28 -12.78 3.11
N TYR A 273 9.51 -13.20 2.85
CA TYR A 273 9.91 -14.61 2.95
C TYR A 273 11.37 -14.77 3.37
N PRO A 274 11.75 -15.89 4.00
CA PRO A 274 13.15 -16.14 4.35
C PRO A 274 14.05 -16.12 3.12
N GLY A 275 15.11 -15.32 3.15
CA GLY A 275 15.99 -15.16 1.99
C GLY A 275 17.16 -14.22 2.25
N GLN A 276 18.31 -14.51 1.63
CA GLN A 276 19.53 -13.72 1.81
C GLN A 276 19.58 -12.47 0.94
N SER A 277 18.97 -12.51 -0.24
CA SER A 277 18.95 -11.41 -1.20
C SER A 277 17.69 -11.53 -2.04
N PRO A 278 17.10 -10.40 -2.48
CA PRO A 278 15.95 -10.44 -3.37
C PRO A 278 16.29 -11.16 -4.67
N VAL A 279 15.30 -11.87 -5.21
CA VAL A 279 15.38 -12.35 -6.59
C VAL A 279 15.44 -11.12 -7.50
N PRO A 280 16.36 -11.04 -8.48
CA PRO A 280 16.38 -9.93 -9.43
C PRO A 280 15.05 -9.85 -10.18
N MET A 281 14.43 -8.67 -10.20
CA MET A 281 13.14 -8.41 -10.84
C MET A 281 13.28 -7.28 -11.87
N ALA A 282 12.44 -7.33 -12.90
CA ALA A 282 12.23 -6.23 -13.83
C ALA A 282 10.81 -5.69 -13.69
N THR A 283 10.65 -4.41 -14.02
CA THR A 283 9.37 -3.71 -14.03
C THR A 283 9.08 -3.19 -15.43
N LEU A 284 7.83 -3.31 -15.87
CA LEU A 284 7.30 -2.63 -17.04
C LEU A 284 6.15 -1.73 -16.59
N THR A 285 6.19 -0.46 -16.98
CA THR A 285 5.08 0.47 -16.76
C THR A 285 4.45 0.81 -18.11
N LEU A 286 3.16 0.53 -18.25
CA LEU A 286 2.35 0.89 -19.40
C LEU A 286 1.54 2.14 -19.04
N GLN A 287 1.74 3.24 -19.76
CA GLN A 287 1.04 4.50 -19.52
C GLN A 287 0.95 5.29 -20.82
N GLU A 288 -0.26 5.72 -21.19
CA GLU A 288 -0.54 6.36 -22.47
C GLU A 288 0.30 7.63 -22.67
N GLY A 289 1.14 7.66 -23.72
CA GLY A 289 2.01 8.79 -24.05
C GLY A 289 3.38 8.79 -23.35
N ILE A 290 3.69 7.79 -22.53
CA ILE A 290 4.99 7.63 -21.86
C ILE A 290 5.76 6.48 -22.52
N SER A 291 7.07 6.68 -22.74
CA SER A 291 7.97 5.64 -23.30
C SER A 291 7.49 5.01 -24.62
N GLY A 292 6.70 5.76 -25.40
CA GLY A 292 6.13 5.30 -26.67
C GLY A 292 4.93 4.36 -26.55
N TYR A 293 4.37 4.15 -25.36
CA TYR A 293 3.17 3.34 -25.17
C TYR A 293 1.91 4.11 -25.63
N SER A 294 1.09 3.45 -26.45
CA SER A 294 -0.19 3.99 -26.95
C SER A 294 -1.30 2.93 -26.97
N GLY A 295 -1.30 2.07 -25.96
CA GLY A 295 -2.14 0.86 -25.89
C GLY A 295 -3.25 0.92 -24.85
N ALA A 296 -3.46 2.07 -24.20
CA ALA A 296 -4.58 2.24 -23.29
C ALA A 296 -5.86 2.47 -24.10
N ALA A 297 -6.96 1.84 -23.67
CA ALA A 297 -8.30 2.15 -24.11
C ALA A 297 -9.17 2.33 -22.87
N ASP A 298 -9.85 3.46 -22.75
CA ASP A 298 -10.72 3.74 -21.62
C ASP A 298 -11.95 4.60 -21.95
N GLY A 299 -12.94 4.52 -21.09
CA GLY A 299 -14.20 5.24 -21.23
C GLY A 299 -15.16 4.88 -20.10
N TYR A 300 -16.40 5.34 -20.17
CA TYR A 300 -17.43 4.95 -19.21
C TYR A 300 -18.80 4.80 -19.85
N LEU A 301 -19.57 3.86 -19.31
CA LEU A 301 -20.96 3.61 -19.65
C LEU A 301 -21.85 4.53 -18.82
N ASP A 302 -22.83 5.18 -19.46
CA ASP A 302 -23.70 6.17 -18.84
C ASP A 302 -25.17 5.73 -18.92
N SER A 303 -25.78 5.37 -17.79
CA SER A 303 -27.18 4.93 -17.77
C SER A 303 -28.19 6.06 -18.03
N TRP A 304 -27.81 7.32 -17.82
CA TRP A 304 -28.64 8.49 -18.09
C TRP A 304 -28.64 8.84 -19.59
N ASN A 305 -27.53 8.57 -20.28
CA ASN A 305 -27.39 8.74 -21.72
C ASN A 305 -27.06 7.40 -22.39
N PRO A 306 -28.00 6.43 -22.41
CA PRO A 306 -27.68 5.02 -22.62
C PRO A 306 -27.18 4.64 -24.02
N THR A 307 -27.30 5.55 -24.98
CA THR A 307 -26.86 5.39 -26.38
C THR A 307 -25.64 6.25 -26.72
N VAL A 308 -25.07 6.97 -25.75
CA VAL A 308 -23.90 7.83 -25.96
C VAL A 308 -22.64 7.05 -25.59
N ALA A 309 -21.64 7.08 -26.47
CA ALA A 309 -20.33 6.54 -26.20
C ALA A 309 -19.44 7.62 -25.58
N ASN A 310 -18.71 7.28 -24.51
CA ASN A 310 -17.86 8.22 -23.78
C ASN A 310 -16.37 7.85 -23.86
N GLY A 311 -15.95 7.08 -24.86
CA GLY A 311 -14.52 6.93 -25.17
C GLY A 311 -13.92 8.23 -25.69
N GLY A 312 -12.63 8.46 -25.43
CA GLY A 312 -11.96 9.73 -25.78
C GLY A 312 -12.24 10.89 -24.83
N ALA A 313 -13.05 10.69 -23.79
CA ALA A 313 -13.34 11.71 -22.80
C ALA A 313 -12.18 11.81 -21.81
N GLN A 314 -11.72 13.03 -21.50
CA GLN A 314 -10.62 13.25 -20.54
C GLN A 314 -10.87 12.65 -19.14
N LYS A 315 -12.14 12.42 -18.79
CA LYS A 315 -12.52 11.90 -17.47
C LYS A 315 -13.14 10.52 -17.59
N PHE A 316 -12.51 9.56 -16.93
CA PHE A 316 -13.07 8.25 -16.62
C PHE A 316 -13.98 8.38 -15.40
N ARG A 317 -15.17 7.76 -15.40
CA ARG A 317 -16.15 7.94 -14.33
C ARG A 317 -16.69 6.64 -13.79
N VAL A 318 -16.83 6.61 -12.46
CA VAL A 318 -17.61 5.60 -11.74
C VAL A 318 -18.64 6.33 -10.87
N ARG A 319 -19.90 5.91 -10.94
CA ARG A 319 -20.97 6.48 -10.13
C ARG A 319 -21.88 5.38 -9.59
N SER A 320 -22.04 5.38 -8.27
CA SER A 320 -22.96 4.52 -7.54
C SER A 320 -24.36 5.14 -7.42
N PRO A 321 -25.41 4.31 -7.22
CA PRO A 321 -25.41 2.87 -7.47
C PRO A 321 -25.42 2.61 -8.99
N ASN A 322 -24.46 1.83 -9.51
CA ASN A 322 -24.41 1.29 -10.88
C ASN A 322 -24.96 2.23 -11.96
N THR A 323 -24.51 3.49 -11.96
CA THR A 323 -25.03 4.55 -12.82
C THR A 323 -24.03 4.89 -13.91
N PHE A 324 -22.77 5.12 -13.52
CA PHE A 324 -21.64 5.20 -14.44
C PHE A 324 -20.68 4.05 -14.14
N ASN A 325 -20.39 3.25 -15.17
CA ASN A 325 -19.45 2.13 -15.05
C ASN A 325 -18.25 2.40 -15.95
N GLY A 326 -17.06 2.39 -15.36
CA GLY A 326 -15.82 2.62 -16.09
C GLY A 326 -15.37 1.39 -16.86
N LEU A 327 -14.83 1.58 -18.05
CA LEU A 327 -14.21 0.55 -18.87
C LEU A 327 -12.75 0.92 -19.10
N ILE A 328 -11.82 -0.01 -18.82
CA ILE A 328 -10.39 0.22 -19.03
C ILE A 328 -9.70 -1.05 -19.51
N ARG A 329 -8.84 -0.93 -20.52
CA ARG A 329 -8.03 -2.03 -21.04
C ARG A 329 -6.64 -1.51 -21.42
N PHE A 330 -5.61 -2.26 -21.05
CA PHE A 330 -4.24 -2.06 -21.54
C PHE A 330 -3.90 -3.16 -22.54
N ASP A 331 -3.39 -2.78 -23.71
CA ASP A 331 -2.69 -3.71 -24.58
C ASP A 331 -1.40 -4.18 -23.90
N LEU A 332 -1.26 -5.49 -23.75
CA LEU A 332 -0.13 -6.16 -23.11
C LEU A 332 0.86 -6.74 -24.13
N SER A 333 0.69 -6.47 -25.43
CA SER A 333 1.57 -6.98 -26.49
C SER A 333 3.05 -6.56 -26.34
N SER A 334 3.30 -5.45 -25.65
CA SER A 334 4.65 -4.95 -25.32
C SER A 334 5.30 -5.66 -24.13
N VAL A 335 4.57 -6.52 -23.41
CA VAL A 335 5.12 -7.30 -22.30
C VAL A 335 6.19 -8.27 -22.84
N PRO A 336 7.43 -8.23 -22.31
CA PRO A 336 8.51 -9.07 -22.82
C PRO A 336 8.20 -10.56 -22.71
N GLN A 337 8.65 -11.35 -23.69
CA GLN A 337 8.55 -12.81 -23.68
C GLN A 337 9.12 -13.43 -22.41
N GLN A 338 10.11 -12.78 -21.81
CA GLN A 338 10.66 -13.20 -20.53
C GLN A 338 9.61 -13.22 -19.42
N ALA A 339 8.77 -12.19 -19.30
CA ALA A 339 7.69 -12.17 -18.31
C ALA A 339 6.69 -13.32 -18.54
N LEU A 340 6.44 -13.70 -19.80
CA LEU A 340 5.63 -14.88 -20.15
C LEU A 340 6.31 -16.18 -19.69
N ALA A 341 7.63 -16.25 -19.76
CA ALA A 341 8.40 -17.44 -19.41
C ALA A 341 8.61 -17.60 -17.90
N THR A 342 8.84 -16.50 -17.17
CA THR A 342 9.08 -16.51 -15.72
C THR A 342 7.82 -16.33 -14.89
N GLY A 343 6.72 -15.94 -15.52
CA GLY A 343 5.48 -15.54 -14.86
C GLY A 343 5.53 -14.10 -14.33
N VAL A 344 4.35 -13.56 -14.05
CA VAL A 344 4.17 -12.27 -13.38
C VAL A 344 4.28 -12.47 -11.88
N ARG A 345 5.06 -11.61 -11.23
CA ARG A 345 5.17 -11.55 -9.79
C ARG A 345 4.08 -10.68 -9.17
N PHE A 346 3.87 -9.50 -9.77
CA PHE A 346 2.82 -8.55 -9.38
C PHE A 346 2.32 -7.77 -10.59
N ALA A 347 1.05 -7.37 -10.57
CA ALA A 347 0.55 -6.32 -11.44
C ALA A 347 -0.39 -5.37 -10.70
N ALA A 348 -0.28 -4.08 -10.98
CA ALA A 348 -1.10 -3.05 -10.34
C ALA A 348 -1.59 -2.03 -11.37
N LEU A 349 -2.88 -1.71 -11.33
CA LEU A 349 -3.45 -0.55 -12.00
C LEU A 349 -3.43 0.62 -11.02
N SER A 350 -3.01 1.79 -11.49
CA SER A 350 -3.05 3.04 -10.73
C SER A 350 -3.76 4.11 -11.56
N MET A 351 -4.78 4.73 -10.96
CA MET A 351 -5.60 5.78 -11.55
C MET A 351 -5.52 7.03 -10.69
N TYR A 352 -5.52 8.21 -11.31
CA TYR A 352 -5.52 9.46 -10.57
C TYR A 352 -6.95 9.97 -10.38
N VAL A 353 -7.38 10.15 -9.13
CA VAL A 353 -8.71 10.63 -8.78
C VAL A 353 -8.71 12.15 -8.81
N THR A 354 -9.51 12.74 -9.71
CA THR A 354 -9.54 14.19 -9.99
C THR A 354 -10.68 14.93 -9.31
N GLY A 355 -11.75 14.24 -8.94
CA GLY A 355 -12.92 14.90 -8.36
C GLY A 355 -13.98 13.93 -7.87
N ARG A 356 -14.91 14.45 -7.08
CA ARG A 356 -16.08 13.72 -6.57
C ARG A 356 -17.31 14.61 -6.47
N SER A 357 -18.51 14.03 -6.52
CA SER A 357 -19.76 14.79 -6.45
C SER A 357 -20.21 15.16 -5.03
N ASN A 358 -19.80 14.38 -4.02
CA ASN A 358 -20.10 14.60 -2.60
C ASN A 358 -19.07 13.84 -1.74
N ASN A 359 -19.18 13.92 -0.41
CA ASN A 359 -18.22 13.33 0.52
C ASN A 359 -18.46 11.84 0.84
N ASN A 360 -19.41 11.17 0.18
CA ASN A 360 -19.64 9.76 0.43
C ASN A 360 -18.46 8.92 -0.07
N VAL A 361 -18.15 7.86 0.69
CA VAL A 361 -17.20 6.82 0.27
C VAL A 361 -17.93 5.86 -0.65
N ALA A 362 -17.30 5.46 -1.76
CA ALA A 362 -17.80 4.41 -2.64
C ALA A 362 -16.81 3.26 -2.70
N THR A 363 -17.27 2.03 -2.50
CA THR A 363 -16.48 0.84 -2.83
C THR A 363 -16.54 0.61 -4.33
N VAL A 364 -15.39 0.63 -4.99
CA VAL A 364 -15.27 0.30 -6.42
C VAL A 364 -14.76 -1.12 -6.57
N ASP A 365 -15.55 -1.92 -7.26
CA ASP A 365 -15.26 -3.30 -7.62
C ASP A 365 -14.74 -3.36 -9.06
N ALA A 366 -13.63 -4.07 -9.24
CA ALA A 366 -13.03 -4.31 -10.54
C ALA A 366 -13.35 -5.71 -11.05
N TYR A 367 -14.17 -5.82 -12.10
CA TYR A 367 -14.52 -7.11 -12.70
C TYR A 367 -13.80 -7.30 -14.03
N PRO A 368 -13.07 -8.40 -14.24
CA PRO A 368 -12.67 -8.83 -15.57
C PRO A 368 -13.86 -8.88 -16.53
N LEU A 369 -13.74 -8.20 -17.67
CA LEU A 369 -14.71 -8.28 -18.77
C LEU A 369 -14.52 -9.60 -19.53
N ASN A 370 -15.65 -10.19 -19.93
CA ASN A 370 -15.70 -11.39 -20.77
C ASN A 370 -16.18 -11.08 -22.19
N ARG A 371 -16.65 -9.85 -22.43
CA ARG A 371 -17.06 -9.37 -23.75
C ARG A 371 -16.13 -8.28 -24.26
N SER A 372 -15.75 -8.41 -25.53
CA SER A 372 -15.01 -7.37 -26.26
C SER A 372 -15.85 -6.11 -26.49
N TRP A 373 -15.20 -4.97 -26.37
CA TRP A 373 -15.80 -3.65 -26.55
C TRP A 373 -14.89 -2.74 -27.38
N ASN A 374 -15.49 -1.73 -27.99
CA ASN A 374 -14.79 -0.70 -28.74
C ASN A 374 -14.95 0.64 -28.00
N GLU A 375 -13.83 1.28 -27.67
CA GLU A 375 -13.75 2.51 -26.89
C GLU A 375 -14.71 3.61 -27.37
N TYR A 376 -14.66 3.94 -28.65
CA TYR A 376 -15.44 5.04 -29.22
C TYR A 376 -16.89 4.66 -29.54
N GLN A 377 -17.29 3.41 -29.29
CA GLN A 377 -18.63 2.89 -29.63
C GLN A 377 -19.36 2.27 -28.44
N ALA A 378 -18.66 1.98 -27.35
CA ALA A 378 -19.26 1.39 -26.16
C ALA A 378 -20.22 2.39 -25.51
N THR A 379 -21.48 1.98 -25.38
CA THR A 379 -22.57 2.71 -24.74
C THR A 379 -23.14 1.85 -23.61
N TRP A 380 -24.04 2.40 -22.79
CA TRP A 380 -24.73 1.61 -21.77
C TRP A 380 -25.45 0.38 -22.35
N LEU A 381 -25.97 0.47 -23.58
CA LEU A 381 -26.71 -0.62 -24.21
C LEU A 381 -25.85 -1.54 -25.08
N GLN A 382 -24.75 -1.04 -25.65
CA GLN A 382 -23.94 -1.75 -26.64
C GLN A 382 -22.45 -1.73 -26.31
N ALA A 383 -21.77 -2.87 -26.44
CA ALA A 383 -20.31 -2.98 -26.30
C ALA A 383 -19.56 -2.43 -27.51
N ALA A 384 -20.18 -2.52 -28.69
CA ALA A 384 -19.72 -1.93 -29.94
C ALA A 384 -20.92 -1.74 -30.87
N SER A 385 -20.76 -1.03 -31.99
CA SER A 385 -21.85 -0.79 -32.94
C SER A 385 -22.52 -2.10 -33.38
N GLY A 386 -23.81 -2.25 -33.07
CA GLY A 386 -24.59 -3.45 -33.41
C GLY A 386 -24.33 -4.68 -32.52
N GLN A 387 -23.55 -4.54 -31.45
CA GLN A 387 -23.23 -5.60 -30.49
C GLN A 387 -23.71 -5.19 -29.08
N SER A 388 -24.91 -5.61 -28.70
CA SER A 388 -25.48 -5.31 -27.36
C SER A 388 -24.73 -6.02 -26.23
N TRP A 389 -24.61 -5.37 -25.08
CA TRP A 389 -24.34 -6.08 -23.82
C TRP A 389 -25.46 -7.10 -23.55
N SER A 390 -25.20 -8.18 -22.81
CA SER A 390 -26.27 -9.11 -22.44
C SER A 390 -27.18 -8.53 -21.37
N GLN A 391 -26.64 -7.64 -20.52
CA GLN A 391 -27.41 -6.71 -19.71
C GLN A 391 -26.82 -5.30 -19.79
N PRO A 392 -27.65 -4.24 -19.87
CA PRO A 392 -27.17 -2.87 -19.94
C PRO A 392 -26.14 -2.54 -18.84
N GLY A 393 -25.13 -1.75 -19.17
CA GLY A 393 -24.03 -1.39 -18.27
C GLY A 393 -22.97 -2.48 -18.09
N ALA A 394 -22.91 -3.45 -19.01
CA ALA A 394 -22.07 -4.66 -18.93
C ALA A 394 -22.36 -5.50 -17.66
N ASN A 395 -23.62 -5.52 -17.22
CA ASN A 395 -24.02 -6.16 -15.97
C ASN A 395 -24.17 -7.68 -16.07
N GLY A 396 -24.18 -8.24 -17.28
CA GLY A 396 -24.45 -9.66 -17.48
C GLY A 396 -23.33 -10.56 -16.98
N VAL A 397 -23.65 -11.44 -16.02
CA VAL A 397 -22.72 -12.46 -15.49
C VAL A 397 -23.10 -13.84 -16.03
N PRO A 398 -22.16 -14.64 -16.58
CA PRO A 398 -20.76 -14.32 -16.84
C PRO A 398 -20.53 -13.70 -18.24
N SER A 399 -21.59 -13.40 -18.99
CA SER A 399 -21.49 -13.12 -20.44
C SER A 399 -20.81 -11.80 -20.80
N ASP A 400 -20.96 -10.76 -19.97
CA ASP A 400 -20.31 -9.46 -20.16
C ASP A 400 -19.08 -9.33 -19.26
N ARG A 401 -19.15 -9.85 -18.03
CA ARG A 401 -18.10 -9.77 -17.00
C ARG A 401 -18.08 -11.00 -16.10
N SER A 402 -17.02 -11.15 -15.33
CA SER A 402 -16.93 -12.11 -14.22
C SER A 402 -17.94 -11.83 -13.10
N GLY A 403 -18.29 -12.87 -12.34
CA GLY A 403 -19.22 -12.77 -11.20
C GLY A 403 -18.55 -12.26 -9.92
N THR A 404 -17.23 -12.38 -9.82
CA THR A 404 -16.42 -11.96 -8.68
C THR A 404 -15.43 -10.90 -9.12
N PRO A 405 -15.26 -9.79 -8.38
CA PRO A 405 -14.23 -8.82 -8.69
C PRO A 405 -12.84 -9.45 -8.51
N VAL A 406 -11.85 -8.96 -9.28
CA VAL A 406 -10.44 -9.29 -9.05
C VAL A 406 -9.88 -8.51 -7.86
N ASP A 407 -10.38 -7.31 -7.63
CA ASP A 407 -10.06 -6.49 -6.46
C ASP A 407 -11.20 -5.49 -6.20
N SER A 408 -11.35 -5.08 -4.94
CA SER A 408 -12.40 -4.19 -4.45
C SER A 408 -11.82 -3.22 -3.44
N ARG A 409 -11.93 -1.92 -3.68
CA ARG A 409 -11.37 -0.89 -2.79
C ARG A 409 -12.25 0.33 -2.66
N ALA A 410 -12.24 0.93 -1.47
CA ALA A 410 -12.90 2.21 -1.21
C ALA A 410 -12.22 3.36 -1.97
N LEU A 411 -13.04 4.28 -2.46
CA LEU A 411 -12.70 5.62 -2.91
C LEU A 411 -13.34 6.61 -1.94
N ASP A 412 -12.50 7.38 -1.25
CA ASP A 412 -12.90 8.25 -0.15
C ASP A 412 -12.32 9.67 -0.25
N ASN A 413 -11.48 9.95 -1.25
CA ASN A 413 -10.77 11.22 -1.39
C ASN A 413 -10.56 11.62 -2.87
N ILE A 414 -9.88 12.75 -3.10
CA ILE A 414 -9.51 13.28 -4.42
C ILE A 414 -8.06 13.76 -4.43
N ASN A 415 -7.52 14.10 -5.60
CA ASN A 415 -6.15 14.57 -5.79
C ASN A 415 -5.08 13.57 -5.33
N TYR A 416 -5.35 12.29 -5.51
CA TYR A 416 -4.45 11.21 -5.14
C TYR A 416 -4.53 10.06 -6.16
N ARG A 417 -3.58 9.15 -6.09
CA ARG A 417 -3.64 7.90 -6.86
C ARG A 417 -4.36 6.82 -6.08
N TRP A 418 -5.26 6.15 -6.76
CA TRP A 418 -5.98 4.99 -6.29
C TRP A 418 -5.66 3.82 -7.20
N GLY A 419 -5.30 2.68 -6.63
CA GLY A 419 -4.88 1.51 -7.39
C GLY A 419 -5.58 0.21 -7.01
N LEU A 420 -5.41 -0.79 -7.87
CA LEU A 420 -5.98 -2.12 -7.74
C LEU A 420 -4.91 -3.17 -8.00
N ASP A 421 -4.92 -4.26 -7.25
CA ASP A 421 -4.10 -5.43 -7.53
C ASP A 421 -4.74 -6.26 -8.66
N LEU A 422 -4.02 -6.38 -9.77
CA LEU A 422 -4.49 -7.10 -10.95
C LEU A 422 -3.61 -8.30 -11.29
N THR A 423 -2.78 -8.76 -10.34
CA THR A 423 -1.79 -9.81 -10.56
C THR A 423 -2.39 -11.04 -11.23
N ASP A 424 -3.54 -11.52 -10.75
CA ASP A 424 -4.20 -12.72 -11.28
C ASP A 424 -4.79 -12.49 -12.68
N SER A 425 -5.39 -11.32 -12.91
CA SER A 425 -5.99 -10.99 -14.22
C SER A 425 -4.91 -10.80 -15.28
N VAL A 426 -3.84 -10.07 -14.97
CA VAL A 426 -2.71 -9.88 -15.90
C VAL A 426 -2.00 -11.20 -16.18
N THR A 427 -1.81 -12.06 -15.16
CA THR A 427 -1.26 -13.41 -15.37
C THR A 427 -2.14 -14.21 -16.34
N SER A 428 -3.46 -14.22 -16.12
CA SER A 428 -4.42 -14.90 -17.00
C SER A 428 -4.37 -14.35 -18.43
N TRP A 429 -4.41 -13.04 -18.61
CA TRP A 429 -4.35 -12.38 -19.91
C TRP A 429 -3.05 -12.66 -20.66
N LEU A 430 -1.91 -12.71 -19.97
CA LEU A 430 -0.64 -13.03 -20.61
C LEU A 430 -0.55 -14.49 -21.06
N THR A 431 -1.16 -15.41 -20.31
CA THR A 431 -1.25 -16.82 -20.72
C THR A 431 -2.26 -17.06 -21.84
N SER A 432 -3.30 -16.22 -21.93
CA SER A 432 -4.35 -16.29 -22.95
C SER A 432 -4.68 -14.89 -23.50
N PRO A 433 -3.85 -14.30 -24.38
CA PRO A 433 -3.99 -12.89 -24.79
C PRO A 433 -5.38 -12.49 -25.32
N SER A 434 -6.10 -13.41 -25.96
CA SER A 434 -7.46 -13.16 -26.44
C SER A 434 -8.52 -13.00 -25.34
N SER A 435 -8.23 -13.40 -24.10
CA SER A 435 -9.12 -13.21 -22.95
C SER A 435 -9.03 -11.79 -22.35
N ASN A 436 -8.05 -10.99 -22.77
CA ASN A 436 -7.92 -9.61 -22.31
C ASN A 436 -9.00 -8.71 -22.94
N GLN A 437 -10.13 -8.61 -22.25
CA GLN A 437 -11.18 -7.63 -22.57
C GLN A 437 -11.17 -6.43 -21.62
N GLY A 438 -10.16 -6.32 -20.75
CA GLY A 438 -10.06 -5.25 -19.75
C GLY A 438 -10.94 -5.47 -18.53
N LEU A 439 -11.23 -4.37 -17.84
CA LEU A 439 -11.98 -4.33 -16.59
C LEU A 439 -13.22 -3.46 -16.72
N LEU A 440 -14.28 -3.88 -16.03
CA LEU A 440 -15.39 -3.03 -15.63
C LEU A 440 -15.14 -2.55 -14.20
N LEU A 441 -15.07 -1.24 -14.00
CA LEU A 441 -15.06 -0.63 -12.67
C LEU A 441 -16.46 -0.12 -12.34
N ARG A 442 -17.06 -0.61 -11.27
CA ARG A 442 -18.42 -0.22 -10.85
C ARG A 442 -18.52 -0.10 -9.33
N SER A 443 -19.54 0.59 -8.87
CA SER A 443 -19.87 0.71 -7.45
C SER A 443 -21.37 0.61 -7.26
N ASP A 444 -21.81 -0.17 -6.26
CA ASP A 444 -23.22 -0.44 -6.03
C ASP A 444 -23.84 0.42 -4.92
N ASP A 445 -23.10 1.03 -3.97
CA ASP A 445 -23.64 1.92 -2.90
C ASP A 445 -22.53 2.69 -2.14
N PRO A 446 -22.83 3.78 -1.38
CA PRO A 446 -23.92 4.76 -1.52
C PRO A 446 -23.64 5.79 -2.63
N SER A 447 -24.66 6.56 -3.05
CA SER A 447 -24.63 7.46 -4.23
C SER A 447 -23.52 8.54 -4.19
N VAL A 448 -22.53 8.39 -5.06
CA VAL A 448 -21.46 9.36 -5.33
C VAL A 448 -20.85 9.07 -6.69
N GLN A 449 -20.41 10.12 -7.38
CA GLN A 449 -19.59 10.01 -8.58
C GLN A 449 -18.15 10.34 -8.23
N TYR A 450 -17.22 9.52 -8.71
CA TYR A 450 -15.80 9.82 -8.77
C TYR A 450 -15.35 10.00 -10.21
N ASP A 451 -14.62 11.10 -10.47
CA ASP A 451 -13.95 11.40 -11.73
C ASP A 451 -12.47 11.03 -11.60
N MET A 452 -11.95 10.23 -12.52
CA MET A 452 -10.54 9.89 -12.64
C MET A 452 -9.99 10.38 -13.99
N ALA A 453 -8.68 10.61 -14.06
CA ALA A 453 -8.01 10.91 -15.31
C ALA A 453 -8.10 9.71 -16.27
N SER A 454 -8.50 9.96 -17.53
CA SER A 454 -8.46 8.97 -18.61
C SER A 454 -7.09 8.98 -19.32
N SER A 455 -6.96 8.11 -20.32
CA SER A 455 -5.82 8.07 -21.23
C SER A 455 -5.65 9.36 -22.06
N GLU A 456 -6.72 10.15 -22.28
CA GLU A 456 -6.69 11.46 -22.93
C GLU A 456 -6.47 12.63 -21.97
N TYR A 457 -6.29 12.39 -20.66
CA TYR A 457 -6.12 13.48 -19.71
C TYR A 457 -4.92 14.36 -20.07
N PRO A 458 -5.00 15.70 -19.97
CA PRO A 458 -3.94 16.60 -20.42
C PRO A 458 -2.62 16.42 -19.68
N THR A 459 -2.69 16.18 -18.37
CA THR A 459 -1.50 15.92 -17.54
C THR A 459 -1.11 14.46 -17.69
N VAL A 460 -0.12 14.18 -18.54
CA VAL A 460 0.30 12.81 -18.90
C VAL A 460 0.62 11.98 -17.66
N ASP A 461 1.30 12.56 -16.67
CA ASP A 461 1.63 11.88 -15.43
C ASP A 461 0.40 11.39 -14.67
N GLN A 462 -0.75 12.06 -14.78
CA GLN A 462 -1.98 11.68 -14.07
C GLN A 462 -2.78 10.59 -14.79
N ARG A 463 -2.44 10.25 -16.04
CA ARG A 463 -3.12 9.19 -16.79
C ARG A 463 -3.01 7.83 -16.08
N PRO A 464 -3.96 6.90 -16.35
CA PRO A 464 -3.89 5.55 -15.82
C PRO A 464 -2.57 4.87 -16.20
N LYS A 465 -2.00 4.13 -15.26
CA LYS A 465 -0.78 3.34 -15.49
C LYS A 465 -0.90 1.93 -14.95
N MET A 466 -0.34 0.98 -15.68
CA MET A 466 -0.23 -0.42 -15.28
C MET A 466 1.23 -0.75 -14.98
N LEU A 467 1.53 -1.20 -13.77
CA LEU A 467 2.81 -1.82 -13.43
C LEU A 467 2.71 -3.33 -13.62
N ILE A 468 3.74 -3.92 -14.22
CA ILE A 468 3.96 -5.37 -14.28
C ILE A 468 5.36 -5.66 -13.76
N VAL A 469 5.45 -6.50 -12.74
CA VAL A 469 6.71 -6.94 -12.12
C VAL A 469 6.91 -8.42 -12.46
N TYR A 470 8.09 -8.79 -12.93
CA TYR A 470 8.40 -10.18 -13.29
C TYR A 470 9.88 -10.52 -13.02
N PRO A 471 10.20 -11.79 -12.72
CA PRO A 471 11.57 -12.21 -12.44
C PRO A 471 12.52 -12.02 -13.62
N LEU A 472 13.77 -11.65 -13.31
CA LEU A 472 14.85 -11.72 -14.28
C LEU A 472 15.37 -13.15 -14.42
N TYR A 473 15.48 -13.66 -15.65
CA TYR A 473 16.11 -14.95 -15.87
C TYR A 473 17.62 -14.82 -15.64
N THR A 474 18.13 -15.37 -14.53
CA THR A 474 19.56 -15.59 -14.36
C THR A 474 19.89 -16.99 -14.88
N PRO A 475 20.58 -17.14 -16.03
CA PRO A 475 21.02 -18.46 -16.45
C PRO A 475 21.99 -19.01 -15.39
N THR A 476 21.61 -20.12 -14.76
CA THR A 476 22.53 -20.88 -13.89
C THR A 476 23.71 -21.33 -14.76
N PRO A 477 24.97 -21.00 -14.41
CA PRO A 477 26.12 -21.45 -15.19
C PRO A 477 26.08 -22.98 -15.26
N THR A 478 25.96 -23.52 -16.47
CA THR A 478 26.03 -24.96 -16.69
C THR A 478 27.43 -25.42 -16.30
N PRO A 479 27.61 -26.43 -15.43
CA PRO A 479 28.93 -26.93 -15.09
C PRO A 479 29.63 -27.35 -16.38
N THR A 480 30.74 -26.69 -16.70
CA THR A 480 31.57 -27.05 -17.85
C THR A 480 32.27 -28.36 -17.50
N ASN A 481 31.95 -29.45 -18.21
CA ASN A 481 32.65 -30.71 -18.06
C ASN A 481 34.16 -30.47 -18.22
N THR A 482 34.91 -30.69 -17.14
CA THR A 482 36.38 -30.64 -17.18
C THR A 482 36.86 -31.83 -18.01
N PRO A 483 37.65 -31.63 -19.08
CA PRO A 483 38.12 -32.74 -19.91
C PRO A 483 39.05 -33.65 -19.09
N THR A 484 38.65 -34.92 -18.93
CA THR A 484 39.48 -35.96 -18.32
C THR A 484 40.66 -36.28 -19.23
N LEU A 485 41.90 -36.08 -18.75
CA LEU A 485 43.11 -36.42 -19.50
C LEU A 485 43.16 -37.95 -19.75
N THR A 486 43.31 -38.32 -21.03
CA THR A 486 43.50 -39.72 -21.46
C THR A 486 44.97 -40.12 -21.31
N PRO A 487 45.31 -41.29 -20.72
CA PRO A 487 46.69 -41.69 -20.50
C PRO A 487 47.41 -41.99 -21.83
N THR A 488 48.60 -41.43 -22.00
CA THR A 488 49.48 -41.61 -23.17
C THR A 488 50.28 -42.93 -23.07
N PRO A 489 50.41 -43.73 -24.15
CA PRO A 489 51.18 -44.97 -24.12
C PRO A 489 52.69 -44.72 -24.19
N THR A 490 53.43 -45.42 -23.32
CA THR A 490 54.88 -45.41 -23.20
C THR A 490 55.58 -46.08 -24.39
N ARG A 491 56.62 -45.46 -24.95
CA ARG A 491 57.54 -46.09 -25.92
C ARG A 491 58.96 -46.22 -25.36
N THR A 492 59.52 -47.42 -25.55
CA THR A 492 60.89 -47.88 -25.24
C THR A 492 61.87 -47.52 -26.37
N PRO A 493 63.18 -47.31 -26.11
CA PRO A 493 64.09 -46.59 -27.02
C PRO A 493 64.96 -47.51 -27.89
N THR A 494 65.39 -47.02 -29.07
CA THR A 494 66.52 -47.57 -29.85
C THR A 494 67.27 -46.44 -30.57
N PRO A 495 68.63 -46.49 -30.67
CA PRO A 495 69.46 -45.32 -30.93
C PRO A 495 69.90 -45.10 -32.39
N THR A 496 70.15 -43.81 -32.69
CA THR A 496 71.26 -43.20 -33.45
C THR A 496 71.74 -43.79 -34.79
N ARG A 497 71.66 -42.97 -35.86
CA ARG A 497 72.84 -42.47 -36.63
C ARG A 497 72.49 -41.48 -37.77
N THR A 498 73.16 -40.32 -37.70
CA THR A 498 73.39 -39.19 -38.64
C THR A 498 74.35 -39.64 -39.79
N PRO A 499 74.37 -39.07 -41.04
CA PRO A 499 74.71 -37.66 -41.31
C PRO A 499 74.03 -36.90 -42.49
N THR A 500 74.14 -35.58 -42.34
CA THR A 500 73.88 -34.33 -43.13
C THR A 500 74.80 -34.28 -44.40
N PRO A 501 74.63 -33.41 -45.47
CA PRO A 501 74.32 -31.97 -45.33
C PRO A 501 73.66 -31.10 -46.46
N THR A 502 73.23 -29.89 -46.04
CA THR A 502 73.16 -28.55 -46.75
C THR A 502 72.02 -28.28 -47.76
N ALA A 503 71.32 -27.11 -47.85
CA ALA A 503 71.54 -25.68 -47.49
C ALA A 503 70.23 -24.95 -47.04
N THR A 504 70.22 -24.08 -46.00
CA THR A 504 70.19 -22.57 -45.99
C THR A 504 68.81 -21.92 -46.31
N PRO A 505 68.28 -20.85 -45.63
CA PRO A 505 68.86 -19.93 -44.61
C PRO A 505 68.04 -19.75 -43.29
N THR A 506 68.66 -19.15 -42.27
CA THR A 506 67.93 -18.49 -41.16
C THR A 506 68.70 -17.23 -40.72
N ARG A 507 68.00 -16.07 -40.67
CA ARG A 507 68.38 -14.85 -39.93
C ARG A 507 67.48 -14.80 -38.69
N THR A 508 68.02 -14.85 -37.47
CA THR A 508 68.51 -13.75 -36.58
C THR A 508 67.42 -13.29 -35.60
N PRO A 509 67.69 -13.22 -34.29
CA PRO A 509 66.67 -13.22 -33.23
C PRO A 509 66.04 -11.86 -32.97
N THR A 510 64.76 -11.88 -32.57
CA THR A 510 63.97 -10.71 -32.13
C THR A 510 63.80 -10.78 -30.60
N PRO A 511 63.91 -9.65 -29.87
CA PRO A 511 64.17 -9.64 -28.44
C PRO A 511 62.97 -10.02 -27.58
N THR A 512 63.28 -10.53 -26.38
CA THR A 512 62.35 -10.81 -25.29
C THR A 512 61.68 -9.52 -24.81
N ASN A 513 60.35 -9.45 -24.92
CA ASN A 513 59.58 -8.34 -24.33
C ASN A 513 59.58 -8.46 -22.81
N THR A 514 60.21 -7.50 -22.15
CA THR A 514 59.94 -7.12 -20.76
C THR A 514 58.47 -6.72 -20.63
N PRO A 515 57.72 -7.16 -19.60
CA PRO A 515 56.34 -6.73 -19.40
C PRO A 515 56.31 -5.22 -19.12
N THR A 516 55.84 -4.46 -20.10
CA THR A 516 55.48 -3.05 -19.98
C THR A 516 54.23 -2.94 -19.10
N ALA A 517 54.26 -2.07 -18.08
CA ALA A 517 53.07 -1.75 -17.30
C ALA A 517 51.94 -1.29 -18.24
N THR A 518 50.82 -2.00 -18.23
CA THR A 518 49.59 -1.57 -18.88
C THR A 518 49.26 -0.16 -18.39
N PRO A 519 49.00 0.83 -19.25
CA PRO A 519 48.54 2.13 -18.79
C PRO A 519 47.26 1.91 -18.00
N THR A 520 47.29 2.23 -16.70
CA THR A 520 46.09 2.32 -15.89
C THR A 520 45.23 3.40 -16.53
N ASN A 521 44.05 3.02 -17.04
CA ASN A 521 43.04 4.01 -17.41
C ASN A 521 42.83 4.90 -16.19
N THR A 522 43.27 6.16 -16.25
CA THR A 522 42.86 7.16 -15.27
C THR A 522 41.33 7.18 -15.32
N PRO A 523 40.60 6.87 -14.23
CA PRO A 523 39.16 6.91 -14.24
C PRO A 523 38.73 8.31 -14.68
N VAL A 524 38.03 8.40 -15.81
CA VAL A 524 37.40 9.67 -16.17
C VAL A 524 36.25 9.87 -15.19
N ILE A 525 36.35 10.91 -14.39
CA ILE A 525 35.39 11.25 -13.34
C ILE A 525 34.56 12.46 -13.76
N GLY A 526 33.34 12.55 -13.27
CA GLY A 526 32.46 13.71 -13.43
C GLY A 526 32.10 14.33 -12.08
N GLY A 527 31.23 15.32 -12.12
CA GLY A 527 30.73 15.99 -10.93
C GLY A 527 29.27 16.43 -11.05
N ILE A 528 28.69 16.81 -9.92
CA ILE A 528 27.39 17.47 -9.83
C ILE A 528 27.56 18.65 -8.87
N GLN A 529 26.97 19.79 -9.19
CA GLN A 529 26.92 20.95 -8.32
C GLN A 529 25.55 21.62 -8.43
N GLY A 530 25.24 22.51 -7.50
CA GLY A 530 23.94 23.14 -7.48
C GLY A 530 23.81 24.23 -6.44
N VAL A 531 22.65 24.86 -6.44
CA VAL A 531 22.22 25.81 -5.41
C VAL A 531 20.81 25.44 -4.96
N VAL A 532 20.58 25.51 -3.64
CA VAL A 532 19.23 25.61 -3.07
C VAL A 532 18.93 27.08 -2.88
N TRP A 533 17.86 27.63 -3.46
CA TRP A 533 17.49 29.04 -3.33
C TRP A 533 16.06 29.23 -2.86
N ARG A 534 15.81 30.44 -2.34
CA ARG A 534 14.49 30.85 -1.92
C ARG A 534 13.67 31.33 -3.12
N ASP A 535 12.77 30.48 -3.62
CA ASP A 535 11.77 30.81 -4.63
C ASP A 535 10.63 31.61 -3.96
N SER A 536 10.77 32.93 -3.97
CA SER A 536 9.88 33.82 -3.21
C SER A 536 8.57 34.13 -3.94
N ASN A 537 8.55 33.92 -5.25
CA ASN A 537 7.40 34.18 -6.12
C ASN A 537 6.72 32.90 -6.64
N HIS A 538 7.24 31.73 -6.24
CA HIS A 538 6.73 30.39 -6.55
C HIS A 538 6.72 30.08 -8.05
N ASN A 539 7.64 30.66 -8.82
CA ASN A 539 7.68 30.50 -10.27
C ASN A 539 8.64 29.38 -10.73
N GLN A 540 9.31 28.69 -9.81
CA GLN A 540 10.24 27.59 -10.06
C GLN A 540 11.49 27.97 -10.87
N ALA A 541 11.76 29.27 -11.04
CA ALA A 541 12.92 29.79 -11.74
C ALA A 541 13.71 30.68 -10.79
N ARG A 542 15.04 30.52 -10.78
CA ARG A 542 15.89 31.37 -9.94
C ARG A 542 15.98 32.79 -10.50
N ASP A 543 15.31 33.73 -9.84
CA ASP A 543 15.26 35.14 -10.26
C ASP A 543 16.35 36.01 -9.61
N ALA A 544 16.62 37.17 -10.21
CA ALA A 544 17.54 38.15 -9.66
C ALA A 544 17.03 38.69 -8.31
N GLY A 545 17.78 38.43 -7.24
CA GLY A 545 17.44 38.83 -5.87
C GLY A 545 17.06 37.67 -4.95
N GLU A 546 16.91 36.45 -5.50
CA GLU A 546 16.65 35.25 -4.71
C GLU A 546 17.94 34.68 -4.12
N SER A 547 18.03 34.75 -2.79
CA SER A 547 19.18 34.29 -2.03
C SER A 547 19.20 32.76 -1.93
N GLY A 548 20.40 32.18 -1.91
CA GLY A 548 20.57 30.77 -1.55
C GLY A 548 20.17 30.48 -0.10
N ILE A 549 19.76 29.25 0.17
CA ILE A 549 19.38 28.77 1.50
C ILE A 549 20.55 27.97 2.09
N PRO A 550 21.19 28.44 3.17
CA PRO A 550 22.28 27.73 3.79
C PRO A 550 21.79 26.62 4.73
N GLY A 551 22.62 25.59 4.95
CA GLY A 551 22.35 24.57 5.95
C GLY A 551 21.41 23.44 5.49
N VAL A 552 21.05 23.40 4.21
CA VAL A 552 20.14 22.39 3.65
C VAL A 552 20.90 21.09 3.36
N ALA A 553 20.35 19.96 3.79
CA ALA A 553 20.95 18.65 3.53
C ALA A 553 20.66 18.22 2.09
N VAL A 554 21.72 17.95 1.32
CA VAL A 554 21.63 17.43 -0.04
C VAL A 554 22.33 16.09 -0.10
N THR A 555 21.61 15.07 -0.57
CA THR A 555 22.05 13.68 -0.59
C THR A 555 22.20 13.19 -2.02
N LEU A 556 23.35 12.61 -2.34
CA LEU A 556 23.58 11.94 -3.62
C LEU A 556 23.33 10.45 -3.44
N ARG A 557 22.45 9.90 -4.28
CA ARG A 557 22.18 8.47 -4.36
C ARG A 557 22.62 7.92 -5.71
N LEU A 558 23.14 6.70 -5.68
CA LEU A 558 23.23 5.85 -6.87
C LEU A 558 22.23 4.73 -6.66
N GLU A 559 21.21 4.67 -7.53
CA GLU A 559 20.02 3.85 -7.30
C GLU A 559 19.39 4.19 -5.93
N ASN A 560 19.30 3.22 -5.01
CA ASN A 560 18.72 3.42 -3.67
C ASN A 560 19.78 3.60 -2.57
N THR A 561 21.07 3.64 -2.91
CA THR A 561 22.15 3.77 -1.92
C THR A 561 22.64 5.21 -1.83
N VAL A 562 22.69 5.76 -0.62
CA VAL A 562 23.36 7.04 -0.36
C VAL A 562 24.86 6.85 -0.57
N VAL A 563 25.39 7.50 -1.60
CA VAL A 563 26.82 7.44 -1.94
C VAL A 563 27.58 8.66 -1.43
N SER A 564 26.89 9.76 -1.18
CA SER A 564 27.46 10.95 -0.53
C SER A 564 26.36 11.84 0.03
N GLN A 565 26.69 12.67 1.01
CA GLN A 565 25.80 13.71 1.54
C GLN A 565 26.62 14.96 1.83
N THR A 566 26.05 16.12 1.57
CA THR A 566 26.63 17.43 1.89
C THR A 566 25.57 18.36 2.45
N THR A 567 25.98 19.52 2.90
CA THR A 567 25.10 20.60 3.33
C THR A 567 25.40 21.85 2.51
N THR A 568 24.38 22.63 2.17
CA THR A 568 24.56 23.86 1.40
C THR A 568 25.37 24.91 2.16
N GLY A 569 26.23 25.64 1.44
CA GLY A 569 27.03 26.76 1.95
C GLY A 569 26.20 28.01 2.24
N SER A 570 26.86 29.08 2.72
CA SER A 570 26.20 30.36 3.07
C SER A 570 25.41 31.01 1.94
N ASP A 571 25.75 30.69 0.70
CA ASP A 571 25.13 31.16 -0.54
C ASP A 571 24.20 30.12 -1.20
N GLY A 572 23.87 29.03 -0.48
CA GLY A 572 23.03 27.93 -0.94
C GLY A 572 23.74 26.89 -1.82
N SER A 573 25.04 27.06 -2.10
CA SER A 573 25.77 26.18 -3.01
C SER A 573 26.10 24.81 -2.40
N TYR A 574 26.09 23.77 -3.23
CA TYR A 574 26.54 22.42 -2.87
C TYR A 574 27.22 21.72 -4.07
N GLY A 575 27.94 20.63 -3.82
CA GLY A 575 28.49 19.83 -4.90
C GLY A 575 29.07 18.47 -4.48
N PHE A 576 29.19 17.60 -5.48
CA PHE A 576 29.73 16.24 -5.41
C PHE A 576 30.73 16.05 -6.55
N GLY A 577 32.01 15.87 -6.20
CA GLY A 577 33.08 15.61 -7.17
C GLY A 577 33.48 14.13 -7.23
N ASN A 578 34.37 13.80 -8.18
CA ASN A 578 34.97 12.47 -8.33
C ASN A 578 33.94 11.34 -8.57
N LEU A 579 32.85 11.64 -9.27
CA LEU A 579 31.77 10.68 -9.53
C LEU A 579 32.12 9.77 -10.71
N ALA A 580 31.67 8.51 -10.63
CA ALA A 580 31.81 7.57 -11.73
C ALA A 580 30.90 8.00 -12.89
N VAL A 581 31.42 7.99 -14.11
CA VAL A 581 30.70 8.49 -15.29
C VAL A 581 29.77 7.42 -15.87
N ASN A 582 28.77 7.85 -16.64
CA ASN A 582 27.73 7.01 -17.24
C ASN A 582 26.86 6.25 -16.20
N GLN A 583 26.71 6.84 -15.01
CA GLN A 583 25.84 6.37 -13.94
C GLN A 583 24.71 7.37 -13.71
N ASN A 584 23.51 6.86 -13.41
CA ASN A 584 22.35 7.68 -13.05
C ASN A 584 22.37 7.97 -11.56
N TYR A 585 22.77 9.18 -11.19
CA TYR A 585 22.72 9.64 -9.82
C TYR A 585 21.42 10.38 -9.55
N THR A 586 20.83 10.17 -8.38
CA THR A 586 19.70 10.94 -7.87
C THR A 586 20.21 11.91 -6.83
N VAL A 587 20.07 13.20 -7.10
CA VAL A 587 20.31 14.26 -6.11
C VAL A 587 19.00 14.49 -5.38
N VAL A 588 19.02 14.43 -4.05
CA VAL A 588 17.84 14.58 -3.19
C VAL A 588 18.10 15.70 -2.19
N GLU A 589 17.26 16.72 -2.23
CA GLU A 589 17.17 17.73 -1.18
C GLU A 589 16.26 17.26 -0.05
N THR A 590 16.49 17.76 1.16
CA THR A 590 15.55 17.67 2.28
C THR A 590 15.12 19.06 2.69
N ASP A 591 13.83 19.37 2.53
CA ASP A 591 13.22 20.65 2.91
C ASP A 591 13.66 21.04 4.34
N PRO A 592 14.32 22.20 4.51
CA PRO A 592 14.65 22.73 5.82
C PRO A 592 13.37 23.16 6.55
N SER A 593 13.43 23.21 7.88
CA SER A 593 12.28 23.64 8.68
C SER A 593 11.76 25.00 8.22
N TYR A 594 10.43 25.13 8.12
CA TYR A 594 9.72 26.32 7.65
C TYR A 594 9.85 26.61 6.14
N TYR A 595 10.34 25.66 5.35
CA TYR A 595 10.29 25.74 3.90
C TYR A 595 9.51 24.57 3.32
N VAL A 596 9.01 24.79 2.11
CA VAL A 596 8.42 23.76 1.27
C VAL A 596 8.98 23.91 -0.14
N SER A 597 9.36 22.79 -0.74
CA SER A 597 9.81 22.75 -2.13
C SER A 597 8.79 23.33 -3.11
N THR A 598 9.23 24.26 -3.96
CA THR A 598 8.49 24.70 -5.15
C THR A 598 8.93 23.96 -6.41
N THR A 599 10.16 23.41 -6.40
CA THR A 599 10.67 22.46 -7.40
C THR A 599 10.57 21.01 -6.92
N THR A 600 10.99 20.04 -7.72
CA THR A 600 11.07 18.65 -7.24
C THR A 600 12.18 18.50 -6.20
N ASN A 601 11.90 17.81 -5.10
CA ASN A 601 12.90 17.49 -4.07
C ASN A 601 13.99 16.51 -4.53
N GLN A 602 13.87 15.96 -5.75
CA GLN A 602 14.86 15.05 -6.31
C GLN A 602 14.98 15.18 -7.82
N VAL A 603 16.21 15.07 -8.32
CA VAL A 603 16.53 15.11 -9.75
C VAL A 603 17.48 13.96 -10.09
N VAL A 604 17.14 13.19 -11.13
CA VAL A 604 18.00 12.13 -11.66
C VAL A 604 18.84 12.66 -12.81
N VAL A 605 20.15 12.46 -12.75
CA VAL A 605 21.11 12.92 -13.77
C VAL A 605 22.09 11.83 -14.17
N LEU A 606 22.35 11.72 -15.48
CA LEU A 606 23.40 10.86 -16.03
C LEU A 606 24.71 11.65 -16.11
N VAL A 607 25.71 11.32 -15.28
CA VAL A 607 26.96 12.10 -15.21
C VAL A 607 27.88 11.79 -16.41
N PRO A 608 28.19 12.78 -17.29
CA PRO A 608 29.05 12.59 -18.44
C PRO A 608 30.54 12.66 -18.08
N ALA A 609 31.37 12.07 -18.95
CA ALA A 609 32.82 12.01 -18.77
C ALA A 609 33.49 13.40 -18.75
N GLY A 610 34.13 13.77 -17.64
CA GLY A 610 34.96 14.97 -17.51
C GLY A 610 34.18 16.29 -17.36
N ALA A 611 32.88 16.25 -17.09
CA ALA A 611 32.04 17.43 -16.91
C ALA A 611 31.29 17.41 -15.56
N THR A 612 30.89 18.61 -15.12
CA THR A 612 30.11 18.81 -13.89
C THR A 612 28.71 19.28 -14.28
N LEU A 613 27.67 18.59 -13.80
CA LEU A 613 26.27 18.94 -14.06
C LEU A 613 25.73 19.92 -13.01
N GLN A 614 24.85 20.81 -13.44
CA GLN A 614 24.15 21.75 -12.58
C GLN A 614 22.77 21.18 -12.20
N VAL A 615 22.47 21.06 -10.91
CA VAL A 615 21.19 20.57 -10.37
C VAL A 615 20.73 21.53 -9.29
N ASP A 616 19.59 22.15 -9.48
CA ASP A 616 19.21 23.37 -8.79
C ASP A 616 17.81 23.15 -8.18
N PHE A 617 17.62 23.55 -6.91
CA PHE A 617 16.36 23.39 -6.17
C PHE A 617 15.82 24.71 -5.59
N GLY A 618 14.52 24.96 -5.81
CA GLY A 618 13.79 26.12 -5.31
C GLY A 618 12.83 25.76 -4.17
N ASP A 619 12.85 26.58 -3.12
CA ASP A 619 12.11 26.42 -1.87
C ASP A 619 11.40 27.72 -1.46
N ALA A 620 10.16 27.63 -1.00
CA ALA A 620 9.39 28.77 -0.48
C ALA A 620 9.22 28.71 1.04
N TYR A 621 9.32 29.87 1.70
CA TYR A 621 9.13 29.97 3.15
C TYR A 621 7.65 29.77 3.52
N SER A 622 7.38 28.76 4.34
CA SER A 622 6.06 28.39 4.84
C SER A 622 6.09 28.20 6.37
N PRO A 623 5.80 29.26 7.16
CA PRO A 623 5.71 29.14 8.61
C PRO A 623 4.43 28.39 9.00
N PRO A 624 4.42 27.64 10.12
CA PRO A 624 3.22 26.97 10.62
C PRO A 624 2.10 27.98 10.85
N VAL A 625 0.89 27.65 10.36
CA VAL A 625 -0.32 28.44 10.59
C VAL A 625 -0.73 28.28 12.05
N TYR A 626 -0.35 29.24 12.90
CA TYR A 626 -0.95 29.38 14.23
C TYR A 626 -2.34 30.01 14.06
N LEU A 627 -3.40 29.19 14.15
CA LEU A 627 -4.75 29.72 14.38
C LEU A 627 -4.77 30.38 15.78
N PRO A 628 -5.25 31.63 15.92
CA PRO A 628 -5.18 32.33 17.18
C PRO A 628 -6.11 31.68 18.20
N MET A 629 -5.57 31.32 19.38
CA MET A 629 -6.37 30.95 20.54
C MET A 629 -7.32 32.10 20.89
N ILE A 630 -8.62 31.90 20.70
CA ILE A 630 -9.64 32.77 21.28
C ILE A 630 -9.75 32.41 22.76
N SER A 631 -9.20 33.26 23.63
CA SER A 631 -9.36 33.08 25.08
C SER A 631 -10.82 33.31 25.48
N ARG A 632 -11.45 32.30 26.11
CA ARG A 632 -12.70 32.48 26.85
C ARG A 632 -12.51 33.52 27.95
N LYS A 633 -13.28 34.61 27.92
CA LYS A 633 -13.61 35.36 29.14
C LYS A 633 -14.69 34.58 29.88
N THR A 634 -14.36 34.12 31.08
CA THR A 634 -15.30 33.63 32.08
C THR A 634 -16.31 34.71 32.46
N GLY A 635 -17.59 34.34 32.51
CA GLY A 635 -18.70 35.09 33.08
C GLY A 635 -19.79 34.13 33.48
#